data_AF-A0AAV0MMW7-F1
#
_entry.id   AF-A0AAV0MMW7-F1
#
_cell.length_a   1.000
_cell.length_b   1.000
_cell.length_c   1.000
_cell.angle_alpha   90.00
_cell.angle_beta   90.00
_cell.angle_gamma   90.00
#
_symmetry.space_group_name_H-M   'P 1'
#
loop_
_entity.id
_entity.type
_entity.pdbx_description
1 polymer ?
#
loop_
_entity_poly.entity_id
_entity_poly.type
_entity_poly.pdbx_seq_one_letter_code
_entity_poly.pdbx_strand_id
1 'polypeptide(L)'
;MGKDDDEMRGEIEERLINEEYKIWKKNTPFLYDLVITHALEWPSLTVEWLPDRDEPPGKDYSVQKMILGTHTSENEPNYLMLAQVQLPLDDAENDARHYDDDRSDAGGFGAANGKVQIIQQINHDGEVNRARYMPQNPFIIATKTVSAEVYVFDYSKHPSKPPLDGACSPDLRLRGHNTEGYGLSWSKFKEGHLLSGSDDAQICLWDINGTPKNKSLDATQIFKVHEGVVEDVAWHLRHEYLFGSVGDDQYLLIWDLRSPAATKPVQSVVAHQSEVNCLAFNPFNEWVVATGSTDKMVKLFDLRKINTALYTFDCHKEEVFQVGWNPKNETILASCCLGRRLMVWDLSRIDEEQTPEDAEDGPPELLFIHGGHTSKISDFSWNPCEDWVVASVAEDNILQIWQMAENIYHDEDDLPVDDPTKESTTIEIRNIIQKKKKKKKGFGNSEAERTNFPPTGEKMAEFLELETQDGVRMPWNVLPGTKQEAANCVVPIAAIYTPIKPFPNMPVLPYAPLRCRTCRSVLNPFAIVDFAAKIWICPFCFQRNHFPPQYDSISEEHLPAELFPQYTSIEYESPGENPSSCSSPVYMFVVDTCIIEEEMAFLRSALSQAIDLLPDNSLVGLITFGTLVHVHELGFGQLAKTYVFKGSKDVSKEQLLEQMSFFLKKPKPATGVIAGARDGLSTESISRFLLPASDCGFALNSVLEELQNDPWQVPTDQRATRCTSTALSVAACLLGACVPGSGARIMAFVGGPSTEGPGAIVSKNLSEPIRSHKDLDKDSAPYYNKAVRFYEGLAKQLVHQGHILDLFACALDQVGVAELKVAVERTGGLVVLAESFGHSVFKESLRRVFQSGDYDLGLSSNGIFEINCSKDIKVQGIIGPCASLGKKGQLSSDTVIGQGNTSAWKMCGMDKSTTLCLIFDIVKKETPELAVQPSSNQFYFQFLTYYQHANGQMRVRATTLSRRWVTGPGTIQDLIAGFDQEAAAVAMARLVSFKMEVEAEFDPIRWLDKALIHLCSQFGEYQKDSPSSFSLSPRLSIFPQFMFHLRRSQFVQVFNNSPDETAYFRMILNRENVANSIVMIQPSLISYSFHSAPEPALLDVAAISADRILLLDSYFTVVVFHGANIAQWRKAGYHSQQEHQAFAQLLQAPSDDADSIVKERFPVPRLVVCDQHGSQARFLLAKLNPSATYNTDAPLPGGDILFTDDVSFEVFLDHLQRLTVQ
;
A
#
# COMPACT_ATOMS: atom_id res chain seq x y z
N MET A 1 43.25 29.98 -4.91
CA MET A 1 42.32 28.87 -5.17
C MET A 1 40.86 29.26 -4.95
N GLY A 2 40.50 30.28 -4.15
CA GLY A 2 39.08 30.60 -3.89
C GLY A 2 38.32 31.45 -4.93
N LYS A 3 38.98 32.25 -5.79
CA LYS A 3 38.27 33.15 -6.74
C LYS A 3 37.72 32.44 -7.98
N ASP A 4 38.49 31.53 -8.57
CA ASP A 4 38.05 30.77 -9.75
C ASP A 4 36.95 29.75 -9.41
N ASP A 5 36.94 29.23 -8.16
CA ASP A 5 35.92 28.29 -7.69
C ASP A 5 34.57 28.98 -7.41
N ASP A 6 34.55 30.22 -6.93
CA ASP A 6 33.32 31.01 -6.71
C ASP A 6 32.72 31.51 -8.04
N GLU A 7 33.54 31.95 -8.99
CA GLU A 7 33.07 32.30 -10.34
C GLU A 7 32.51 31.07 -11.08
N MET A 8 33.18 29.91 -10.99
CA MET A 8 32.68 28.68 -11.60
C MET A 8 31.38 28.18 -10.95
N ARG A 9 31.22 28.33 -9.61
CA ARG A 9 29.97 28.02 -8.91
C ARG A 9 28.83 28.91 -9.36
N GLY A 10 29.06 30.23 -9.49
CA GLY A 10 28.07 31.18 -10.00
C GLY A 10 27.63 30.87 -11.43
N GLU A 11 28.56 30.53 -12.33
CA GLU A 11 28.21 30.15 -13.71
C GLU A 11 27.39 28.84 -13.79
N ILE A 12 27.66 27.87 -12.90
CA ILE A 12 26.89 26.61 -12.83
C ILE A 12 25.48 26.88 -12.30
N GLU A 13 25.36 27.71 -11.26
CA GLU A 13 24.08 28.10 -10.67
C GLU A 13 23.20 28.87 -11.67
N GLU A 14 23.77 29.83 -12.39
CA GLU A 14 23.05 30.58 -13.43
C GLU A 14 22.58 29.68 -14.58
N ARG A 15 23.37 28.66 -14.96
CA ARG A 15 22.94 27.65 -15.94
C ARG A 15 21.78 26.80 -15.43
N LEU A 16 21.83 26.35 -14.18
CA LEU A 16 20.76 25.58 -13.55
C LEU A 16 19.46 26.38 -13.47
N ILE A 17 19.53 27.64 -13.02
CA ILE A 17 18.37 28.56 -12.97
C ILE A 17 17.74 28.70 -14.37
N ASN A 18 18.57 28.92 -15.39
CA ASN A 18 18.12 29.05 -16.77
C ASN A 18 17.52 27.74 -17.33
N GLU A 19 18.02 26.57 -16.92
CA GLU A 19 17.46 25.27 -17.30
C GLU A 19 16.11 25.04 -16.62
N GLU A 20 16.00 25.28 -15.32
CA GLU A 20 14.74 25.21 -14.57
C GLU A 20 13.68 26.15 -15.15
N TYR A 21 14.05 27.40 -15.44
CA TYR A 21 13.13 28.38 -16.03
C TYR A 21 12.64 27.93 -17.41
N LYS A 22 13.51 27.31 -18.23
CA LYS A 22 13.09 26.71 -19.51
C LYS A 22 12.16 25.53 -19.35
N ILE A 23 12.32 24.73 -18.30
CA ILE A 23 11.41 23.62 -17.98
C ILE A 23 10.06 24.18 -17.53
N TRP A 24 10.06 25.13 -16.59
CA TRP A 24 8.86 25.82 -16.15
C TRP A 24 8.11 26.44 -17.32
N LYS A 25 8.78 27.22 -18.19
CA LYS A 25 8.17 27.87 -19.35
C LYS A 25 7.55 26.89 -20.34
N LYS A 26 8.08 25.66 -20.46
CA LYS A 26 7.48 24.59 -21.28
C LYS A 26 6.24 23.98 -20.64
N ASN A 27 6.21 23.94 -19.32
CA ASN A 27 5.12 23.32 -18.55
C ASN A 27 4.02 24.32 -18.17
N THR A 28 4.26 25.64 -18.30
CA THR A 28 3.30 26.71 -17.98
C THR A 28 1.87 26.43 -18.47
N PRO A 29 1.62 25.99 -19.72
CA PRO A 29 0.25 25.76 -20.20
C PRO A 29 -0.51 24.61 -19.50
N PHE A 30 0.18 23.78 -18.70
CA PHE A 30 -0.42 22.67 -17.95
C PHE A 30 -0.59 22.97 -16.47
N LEU A 31 0.11 23.99 -15.96
CA LEU A 31 0.18 24.30 -14.53
C LEU A 31 -0.65 25.53 -14.16
N TYR A 32 -1.06 26.34 -15.15
CA TYR A 32 -1.72 27.61 -14.93
C TYR A 32 -2.82 27.86 -15.95
N ASP A 33 -3.95 28.36 -15.48
CA ASP A 33 -5.03 28.89 -16.34
C ASP A 33 -4.75 30.33 -16.77
N LEU A 34 -3.99 31.07 -15.94
CA LEU A 34 -3.56 32.42 -16.22
C LEU A 34 -2.09 32.56 -15.83
N VAL A 35 -1.26 33.07 -16.75
CA VAL A 35 0.06 33.65 -16.42
C VAL A 35 0.29 34.87 -17.30
N ILE A 36 0.52 36.01 -16.66
CA ILE A 36 0.95 37.26 -17.30
C ILE A 36 2.32 37.60 -16.74
N THR A 37 3.29 37.72 -17.64
CA THR A 37 4.65 38.14 -17.31
C THR A 37 4.87 39.56 -17.81
N HIS A 38 5.29 40.46 -16.93
CA HIS A 38 5.61 41.84 -17.28
C HIS A 38 6.99 42.22 -16.77
N ALA A 39 7.88 42.58 -17.68
CA ALA A 39 9.18 43.14 -17.34
C ALA A 39 9.00 44.59 -16.88
N LEU A 40 9.41 44.85 -15.64
CA LEU A 40 9.52 46.18 -15.08
C LEU A 40 10.87 46.78 -15.47
N GLU A 41 10.93 48.11 -15.53
CA GLU A 41 12.19 48.82 -15.77
C GLU A 41 13.18 48.61 -14.63
N TRP A 42 12.66 48.57 -13.40
CA TRP A 42 13.37 48.33 -12.15
C TRP A 42 12.61 47.32 -11.31
N PRO A 43 13.29 46.53 -10.46
CA PRO A 43 12.61 45.57 -9.60
C PRO A 43 11.70 46.29 -8.62
N SER A 44 10.68 45.58 -8.15
CA SER A 44 9.74 46.08 -7.17
C SER A 44 9.86 45.28 -5.89
N LEU A 45 10.03 45.98 -4.76
CA LEU A 45 10.06 45.35 -3.44
C LEU A 45 8.66 45.12 -2.86
N THR A 46 7.61 45.61 -3.54
CA THR A 46 6.25 45.57 -3.02
C THR A 46 5.23 45.40 -4.13
N VAL A 47 4.21 44.59 -3.87
CA VAL A 47 3.03 44.46 -4.73
C VAL A 47 1.79 44.34 -3.86
N GLU A 48 0.74 45.08 -4.19
CA GLU A 48 -0.56 44.94 -3.54
C GLU A 48 -1.70 45.23 -4.52
N TRP A 49 -2.68 44.34 -4.60
CA TRP A 49 -3.90 44.58 -5.38
C TRP A 49 -4.76 45.66 -4.74
N LEU A 50 -5.30 46.55 -5.57
CA LEU A 50 -6.38 47.46 -5.16
C LEU A 50 -7.74 46.75 -5.28
N PRO A 51 -8.73 47.10 -4.44
CA PRO A 51 -10.02 46.41 -4.40
C PRO A 51 -10.96 46.77 -5.56
N ASP A 52 -10.56 47.69 -6.45
CA ASP A 52 -11.39 48.14 -7.56
C ASP A 52 -11.37 47.13 -8.72
N ARG A 53 -12.56 46.75 -9.20
CA ARG A 53 -12.77 45.91 -10.39
C ARG A 53 -13.77 46.60 -11.32
N ASP A 54 -13.28 47.00 -12.49
CA ASP A 54 -14.10 47.62 -13.54
C ASP A 54 -14.30 46.64 -14.69
N GLU A 55 -15.55 46.37 -15.08
CA GLU A 55 -15.89 45.55 -16.25
C GLU A 55 -16.47 46.45 -17.36
N PRO A 56 -15.69 46.82 -18.39
CA PRO A 56 -16.19 47.67 -19.46
C PRO A 56 -17.31 46.97 -20.25
N PRO A 57 -18.47 47.62 -20.49
CA PRO A 57 -19.59 46.97 -21.18
C PRO A 57 -19.22 46.45 -22.57
N GLY A 58 -19.48 45.16 -22.82
CA GLY A 58 -19.21 44.50 -24.09
C GLY A 58 -17.74 44.18 -24.34
N LYS A 59 -16.91 44.16 -23.28
CA LYS A 59 -15.55 43.63 -23.29
C LYS A 59 -15.50 42.29 -22.55
N ASP A 60 -14.56 41.45 -22.95
CA ASP A 60 -14.26 40.12 -22.45
C ASP A 60 -13.20 40.12 -21.33
N TYR A 61 -12.99 41.28 -20.68
CA TYR A 61 -11.99 41.45 -19.64
C TYR A 61 -12.46 42.41 -18.56
N SER A 62 -11.97 42.19 -17.34
CA SER A 62 -12.00 43.15 -16.24
C SER A 62 -10.71 43.97 -16.21
N VAL A 63 -10.79 45.20 -15.72
CA VAL A 63 -9.66 46.10 -15.49
C VAL A 63 -9.46 46.22 -13.99
N GLN A 64 -8.27 45.86 -13.53
CA GLN A 64 -7.90 45.88 -12.13
C GLN A 64 -6.57 46.60 -11.95
N LYS A 65 -6.30 47.10 -10.74
CA LYS A 65 -5.12 47.92 -10.44
C LYS A 65 -4.32 47.31 -9.30
N MET A 66 -3.03 47.58 -9.29
CA MET A 66 -2.12 47.20 -8.22
C MET A 66 -1.09 48.30 -7.97
N ILE A 67 -0.57 48.30 -6.75
CA ILE A 67 0.50 49.18 -6.29
C ILE A 67 1.83 48.48 -6.54
N LEU A 68 2.80 49.22 -7.07
CA LEU A 68 4.18 48.80 -7.23
C LEU A 68 5.12 49.90 -6.73
N GLY A 69 6.30 49.51 -6.27
CA GLY A 69 7.41 50.40 -5.95
C GLY A 69 8.58 50.23 -6.91
N THR A 70 9.46 51.23 -7.05
CA THR A 70 10.76 51.01 -7.69
C THR A 70 11.86 50.79 -6.67
N HIS A 71 12.83 49.97 -7.05
CA HIS A 71 14.12 49.80 -6.38
C HIS A 71 15.23 50.09 -7.41
N THR A 72 15.60 51.37 -7.53
CA THR A 72 16.56 51.86 -8.52
C THR A 72 17.98 51.97 -7.95
N SER A 73 18.99 52.04 -8.83
CA SER A 73 20.34 52.43 -8.41
C SER A 73 20.38 53.89 -7.94
N GLU A 74 21.30 54.26 -7.03
CA GLU A 74 21.41 55.60 -6.39
C GLU A 74 21.35 56.83 -7.32
N ASN A 75 21.63 56.67 -8.62
CA ASN A 75 21.62 57.77 -9.60
C ASN A 75 20.27 57.94 -10.36
N GLU A 76 19.33 57.03 -10.19
CA GLU A 76 18.04 57.02 -10.90
C GLU A 76 16.88 57.31 -9.92
N PRO A 77 15.86 58.08 -10.32
CA PRO A 77 14.75 58.46 -9.46
C PRO A 77 13.85 57.27 -9.10
N ASN A 78 13.35 57.25 -7.86
CA ASN A 78 12.39 56.26 -7.39
C ASN A 78 10.94 56.76 -7.52
N TYR A 79 10.02 55.82 -7.72
CA TYR A 79 8.60 56.09 -7.92
C TYR A 79 7.72 55.12 -7.13
N LEU A 80 6.65 55.66 -6.55
CA LEU A 80 5.44 54.90 -6.24
C LEU A 80 4.59 54.81 -7.51
N MET A 81 4.20 53.61 -7.91
CA MET A 81 3.55 53.35 -9.18
C MET A 81 2.19 52.69 -9.00
N LEU A 82 1.24 53.06 -9.87
CA LEU A 82 0.01 52.31 -10.08
C LEU A 82 0.08 51.61 -11.42
N ALA A 83 0.01 50.28 -11.38
CA ALA A 83 -0.13 49.45 -12.54
C ALA A 83 -1.60 49.07 -12.73
N GLN A 84 -2.03 49.03 -13.98
CA GLN A 84 -3.33 48.55 -14.40
C GLN A 84 -3.12 47.30 -15.24
N VAL A 85 -3.92 46.27 -15.00
CA VAL A 85 -3.92 45.02 -15.76
C VAL A 85 -5.32 44.73 -16.29
N GLN A 86 -5.38 44.09 -17.45
CA GLN A 86 -6.59 43.54 -18.02
C GLN A 86 -6.59 42.03 -17.76
N LEU A 87 -7.56 41.54 -17.00
CA LEU A 87 -7.76 40.12 -16.71
C LEU A 87 -8.97 39.61 -17.49
N PRO A 88 -8.89 38.44 -18.14
CA PRO A 88 -10.04 37.89 -18.87
C PRO A 88 -11.23 37.61 -17.93
N LEU A 89 -12.45 37.71 -18.46
CA LEU A 89 -13.66 37.24 -17.78
C LEU A 89 -13.86 35.73 -18.02
N ASP A 90 -14.58 35.05 -17.14
CA ASP A 90 -14.79 33.58 -17.18
C ASP A 90 -15.46 33.09 -18.47
N ASP A 91 -16.25 33.95 -19.13
CA ASP A 91 -17.00 33.68 -20.36
C ASP A 91 -16.22 34.02 -21.65
N ALA A 92 -14.97 34.47 -21.53
CA ALA A 92 -14.11 34.77 -22.68
C ALA A 92 -13.57 33.47 -23.33
N GLU A 93 -13.86 33.26 -24.63
CA GLU A 93 -13.31 32.13 -25.41
C GLU A 93 -11.77 32.21 -25.46
N ASN A 94 -11.10 31.31 -24.74
CA ASN A 94 -9.64 31.25 -24.62
C ASN A 94 -9.07 30.14 -25.52
N ASP A 95 -8.22 30.49 -26.51
CA ASP A 95 -7.42 29.52 -27.27
C ASP A 95 -5.95 29.56 -26.81
N ALA A 96 -5.61 28.71 -25.83
CA ALA A 96 -4.29 28.62 -25.18
C ALA A 96 -3.14 28.12 -26.09
N ARG A 97 -3.26 28.24 -27.42
CA ARG A 97 -2.32 27.73 -28.44
C ARG A 97 -1.63 28.75 -29.29
N HIS A 98 -2.02 30.01 -29.22
CA HIS A 98 -1.40 31.01 -30.06
C HIS A 98 -0.02 31.41 -29.50
N TYR A 99 1.04 30.92 -30.14
CA TYR A 99 2.42 31.34 -29.88
C TYR A 99 2.68 32.64 -30.68
N ASP A 100 3.15 33.71 -30.03
CA ASP A 100 3.54 34.96 -30.70
C ASP A 100 5.03 34.89 -31.09
N ASP A 101 5.28 34.52 -32.35
CA ASP A 101 6.63 34.33 -32.90
C ASP A 101 7.49 35.61 -32.86
N ASP A 102 6.88 36.80 -32.79
CA ASP A 102 7.61 38.08 -32.80
C ASP A 102 8.20 38.46 -31.43
N ARG A 103 7.72 37.87 -30.33
CA ARG A 103 8.18 38.17 -28.95
C ARG A 103 8.94 37.03 -28.27
N SER A 104 8.95 35.82 -28.85
CA SER A 104 9.58 34.63 -28.24
C SER A 104 9.09 34.34 -26.81
N ASP A 105 7.82 34.65 -26.53
CA ASP A 105 7.19 34.53 -25.22
C ASP A 105 5.95 33.63 -25.26
N ALA A 106 5.75 32.83 -24.20
CA ALA A 106 4.59 31.97 -24.05
C ALA A 106 3.71 32.57 -22.94
N GLY A 107 2.55 33.14 -23.28
CA GLY A 107 1.65 33.78 -22.31
C GLY A 107 0.73 34.87 -22.86
N GLY A 108 0.11 34.65 -24.03
CA GLY A 108 -0.96 35.52 -24.52
C GLY A 108 -2.31 34.81 -24.42
N PHE A 109 -3.01 34.96 -23.30
CA PHE A 109 -4.38 34.46 -23.10
C PHE A 109 -5.39 35.58 -23.43
N GLY A 110 -6.43 35.27 -24.21
CA GLY A 110 -7.58 36.12 -24.47
C GLY A 110 -7.40 37.22 -25.53
N ALA A 111 -8.49 37.61 -26.19
CA ALA A 111 -8.52 38.75 -27.12
C ALA A 111 -8.18 40.09 -26.42
N ALA A 112 -8.17 40.10 -25.08
CA ALA A 112 -7.46 41.06 -24.25
C ALA A 112 -6.00 40.61 -24.07
N ASN A 113 -5.08 41.13 -24.89
CA ASN A 113 -3.64 41.04 -24.58
C ASN A 113 -3.45 41.45 -23.11
N GLY A 114 -3.07 40.52 -22.22
CA GLY A 114 -2.83 40.73 -20.77
C GLY A 114 -1.78 41.80 -20.50
N LYS A 115 -2.14 43.06 -20.77
CA LYS A 115 -1.26 44.21 -20.80
C LYS A 115 -1.29 44.83 -19.43
N VAL A 116 -0.19 44.63 -18.71
CA VAL A 116 0.15 45.48 -17.59
C VAL A 116 0.62 46.82 -18.14
N GLN A 117 0.03 47.91 -17.66
CA GLN A 117 0.40 49.27 -17.99
C GLN A 117 0.57 50.08 -16.71
N ILE A 118 1.72 50.75 -16.58
CA ILE A 118 1.89 51.77 -15.53
C ILE A 118 1.06 53.00 -15.94
N ILE A 119 0.00 53.28 -15.17
CA ILE A 119 -0.93 54.39 -15.43
C ILE A 119 -0.57 55.66 -14.66
N GLN A 120 0.18 55.51 -13.57
CA GLN A 120 0.61 56.63 -12.75
C GLN A 120 1.95 56.34 -12.07
N GLN A 121 2.84 57.33 -12.06
CA GLN A 121 4.09 57.32 -11.29
C GLN A 121 4.19 58.60 -10.46
N ILE A 122 4.51 58.46 -9.18
CA ILE A 122 4.65 59.54 -8.21
C ILE A 122 6.09 59.53 -7.72
N ASN A 123 6.79 60.67 -7.81
CA ASN A 123 8.15 60.81 -7.29
C ASN A 123 8.22 60.39 -5.83
N HIS A 124 9.17 59.53 -5.50
CA HIS A 124 9.39 59.00 -4.16
C HIS A 124 10.84 59.26 -3.72
N ASP A 125 11.01 59.72 -2.47
CA ASP A 125 12.34 59.94 -1.89
C ASP A 125 12.86 58.60 -1.35
N GLY A 126 13.82 58.01 -2.06
CA GLY A 126 14.37 56.69 -1.74
C GLY A 126 13.53 55.54 -2.30
N GLU A 127 14.02 54.31 -2.11
CA GLU A 127 13.35 53.09 -2.57
C GLU A 127 12.02 52.88 -1.83
N VAL A 128 11.08 52.19 -2.47
CA VAL A 128 9.78 51.88 -1.87
C VAL A 128 9.84 50.48 -1.26
N ASN A 129 10.26 50.37 -0.01
CA ASN A 129 10.45 49.09 0.69
C ASN A 129 9.13 48.33 0.87
N ARG A 130 8.04 49.04 1.19
CA ARG A 130 6.69 48.46 1.30
C ARG A 130 5.63 49.52 1.05
N ALA A 131 4.58 49.19 0.31
CA ALA A 131 3.45 50.09 0.08
C ALA A 131 2.13 49.39 0.40
N ARG A 132 1.26 50.04 1.18
CA ARG A 132 -0.06 49.49 1.54
C ARG A 132 -1.17 50.51 1.41
N TYR A 133 -2.33 50.14 0.85
CA TYR A 133 -3.50 51.02 0.76
C TYR A 133 -4.36 51.00 2.04
N MET A 134 -5.03 52.11 2.33
CA MET A 134 -5.96 52.19 3.45
C MET A 134 -7.30 51.52 3.09
N PRO A 135 -7.75 50.48 3.83
CA PRO A 135 -8.93 49.70 3.46
C PRO A 135 -10.22 50.51 3.29
N GLN A 136 -10.40 51.58 4.08
CA GLN A 136 -11.59 52.43 4.04
C GLN A 136 -11.55 53.45 2.90
N ASN A 137 -10.36 53.78 2.39
CA ASN A 137 -10.18 54.68 1.26
C ASN A 137 -8.93 54.29 0.46
N PRO A 138 -9.10 53.46 -0.59
CA PRO A 138 -7.98 52.94 -1.39
C PRO A 138 -7.14 53.99 -2.10
N PHE A 139 -7.63 55.24 -2.23
CA PHE A 139 -6.84 56.36 -2.77
C PHE A 139 -5.62 56.71 -1.92
N ILE A 140 -5.65 56.35 -0.63
CA ILE A 140 -4.58 56.66 0.32
C ILE A 140 -3.64 55.46 0.44
N ILE A 141 -2.36 55.69 0.14
CA ILE A 141 -1.28 54.70 0.20
C ILE A 141 -0.23 55.17 1.19
N ALA A 142 0.15 54.32 2.14
CA ALA A 142 1.34 54.52 2.96
C ALA A 142 2.53 53.77 2.37
N THR A 143 3.73 54.34 2.48
CA THR A 143 4.97 53.73 2.02
C THR A 143 6.07 53.79 3.08
N LYS A 144 6.80 52.67 3.23
CA LYS A 144 8.11 52.62 3.89
C LYS A 144 9.20 52.87 2.86
N THR A 145 10.26 53.52 3.31
CA THR A 145 11.43 53.92 2.50
C THR A 145 12.71 53.65 3.29
N VAL A 146 13.86 53.82 2.66
CA VAL A 146 15.21 53.82 3.25
C VAL A 146 15.45 54.95 4.29
N SER A 147 14.40 55.69 4.63
CA SER A 147 14.42 56.76 5.63
C SER A 147 13.57 56.40 6.84
N ALA A 148 13.76 57.14 7.93
CA ALA A 148 13.01 56.95 9.17
C ALA A 148 11.52 57.37 9.10
N GLU A 149 11.12 58.14 8.07
CA GLU A 149 9.75 58.63 7.92
C GLU A 149 8.90 57.62 7.11
N VAL A 150 7.60 57.53 7.43
CA VAL A 150 6.61 56.84 6.58
C VAL A 150 5.88 57.90 5.76
N TYR A 151 5.77 57.71 4.45
CA TYR A 151 5.06 58.64 3.59
C TYR A 151 3.63 58.20 3.35
N VAL A 152 2.72 59.16 3.26
CA VAL A 152 1.32 58.91 2.89
C VAL A 152 0.99 59.76 1.67
N PHE A 153 0.47 59.10 0.64
CA PHE A 153 0.07 59.71 -0.62
C PHE A 153 -1.42 59.47 -0.85
N ASP A 154 -2.14 60.50 -1.24
CA ASP A 154 -3.45 60.39 -1.89
C ASP A 154 -3.21 60.47 -3.40
N TYR A 155 -3.11 59.32 -4.06
CA TYR A 155 -2.69 59.29 -5.45
C TYR A 155 -3.63 60.04 -6.40
N SER A 156 -4.89 60.29 -5.99
CA SER A 156 -5.85 61.11 -6.76
C SER A 156 -5.44 62.57 -6.87
N LYS A 157 -4.60 63.07 -5.94
CA LYS A 157 -4.07 64.44 -5.94
C LYS A 157 -2.78 64.60 -6.74
N HIS A 158 -2.18 63.49 -7.18
CA HIS A 158 -0.95 63.51 -7.96
C HIS A 158 -1.24 63.37 -9.46
N PRO A 159 -0.43 64.00 -10.34
CA PRO A 159 -0.54 63.79 -11.79
C PRO A 159 -0.17 62.35 -12.17
N SER A 160 -0.66 61.89 -13.34
CA SER A 160 -0.31 60.56 -13.88
C SER A 160 1.15 60.43 -14.29
N LYS A 161 1.78 61.54 -14.70
CA LYS A 161 3.22 61.61 -14.97
C LYS A 161 3.92 62.43 -13.89
N PRO A 162 5.09 62.00 -13.41
CA PRO A 162 5.80 62.68 -12.35
C PRO A 162 6.28 64.06 -12.83
N PRO A 163 6.23 65.09 -11.97
CA PRO A 163 6.81 66.39 -12.27
C PRO A 163 8.32 66.28 -12.60
N LEU A 164 8.76 67.03 -13.61
CA LEU A 164 10.17 67.05 -14.08
C LEU A 164 11.15 67.68 -13.09
N ASP A 165 10.67 68.31 -12.03
CA ASP A 165 11.51 68.87 -10.97
C ASP A 165 12.07 67.79 -10.02
N GLY A 166 11.60 66.54 -10.14
CA GLY A 166 12.04 65.40 -9.34
C GLY A 166 11.61 65.48 -7.87
N ALA A 167 10.78 66.45 -7.48
CA ALA A 167 10.43 66.65 -6.08
C ALA A 167 9.40 65.60 -5.60
N CYS A 168 9.74 64.86 -4.54
CA CYS A 168 8.80 64.04 -3.80
C CYS A 168 7.94 64.91 -2.86
N SER A 169 6.62 64.79 -2.96
CA SER A 169 5.69 65.67 -2.24
C SER A 169 4.56 64.89 -1.56
N PRO A 170 4.86 64.05 -0.55
CA PRO A 170 3.84 63.29 0.16
C PRO A 170 2.79 64.21 0.80
N ASP A 171 1.56 63.72 0.94
CA ASP A 171 0.49 64.43 1.61
C ASP A 171 0.74 64.51 3.12
N LEU A 172 1.27 63.43 3.70
CA LEU A 172 1.74 63.39 5.09
C LEU A 172 3.09 62.67 5.21
N ARG A 173 3.94 63.17 6.10
CA ARG A 173 5.16 62.53 6.59
C ARG A 173 4.95 62.11 8.05
N LEU A 174 4.95 60.80 8.31
CA LEU A 174 4.75 60.26 9.65
C LEU A 174 6.11 60.06 10.32
N ARG A 175 6.26 60.63 11.52
CA ARG A 175 7.49 60.64 12.31
C ARG A 175 7.33 59.79 13.56
N GLY A 176 8.39 59.08 13.92
CA GLY A 176 8.43 58.24 15.12
C GLY A 176 9.64 57.32 15.14
N HIS A 177 9.94 56.68 14.01
CA HIS A 177 11.12 55.85 13.84
C HIS A 177 12.40 56.67 13.67
N ASN A 178 13.53 55.98 13.78
CA ASN A 178 14.89 56.52 13.65
C ASN A 178 15.65 55.93 12.45
N THR A 179 15.18 54.82 11.89
CA THR A 179 15.79 54.08 10.78
C THR A 179 14.70 53.55 9.84
N GLU A 180 15.12 52.92 8.74
CA GLU A 180 14.21 52.30 7.77
C GLU A 180 13.49 51.04 8.29
N GLY A 181 12.77 50.35 7.43
CA GLY A 181 12.22 49.02 7.70
C GLY A 181 11.12 48.61 6.72
N TYR A 182 10.49 47.47 6.96
CA TYR A 182 9.53 46.86 6.03
C TYR A 182 8.10 46.79 6.57
N GLY A 183 7.91 46.48 7.86
CA GLY A 183 6.59 46.29 8.45
C GLY A 183 5.66 47.49 8.29
N LEU A 184 4.48 47.27 7.70
CA LEU A 184 3.49 48.31 7.43
C LEU A 184 2.08 47.71 7.33
N SER A 185 1.13 48.17 8.17
CA SER A 185 -0.23 47.60 8.20
C SER A 185 -1.29 48.62 8.61
N TRP A 186 -2.33 48.75 7.78
CA TRP A 186 -3.51 49.59 8.05
C TRP A 186 -4.56 48.85 8.87
N SER A 187 -5.24 49.56 9.77
CA SER A 187 -6.39 49.00 10.49
C SER A 187 -7.60 48.88 9.56
N LYS A 188 -8.25 47.71 9.53
CA LYS A 188 -9.55 47.53 8.85
C LYS A 188 -10.72 48.14 9.63
N PHE A 189 -10.55 48.36 10.93
CA PHE A 189 -11.63 48.81 11.82
C PHE A 189 -11.64 50.33 12.03
N LYS A 190 -10.46 50.92 12.18
CA LYS A 190 -10.32 52.36 12.40
C LYS A 190 -9.70 53.03 11.19
N GLU A 191 -10.51 53.83 10.52
CA GLU A 191 -10.05 54.68 9.43
C GLU A 191 -8.84 55.52 9.89
N GLY A 192 -7.80 55.50 9.07
CA GLY A 192 -6.60 56.29 9.30
C GLY A 192 -5.60 55.76 10.32
N HIS A 193 -5.87 54.62 10.97
CA HIS A 193 -4.91 54.00 11.88
C HIS A 193 -3.88 53.14 11.13
N LEU A 194 -2.61 53.44 11.31
CA LEU A 194 -1.49 52.77 10.65
C LEU A 194 -0.45 52.29 11.67
N LEU A 195 0.03 51.06 11.50
CA LEU A 195 1.18 50.51 12.21
C LEU A 195 2.38 50.41 11.27
N SER A 196 3.59 50.62 11.81
CA SER A 196 4.82 50.19 11.14
C SER A 196 5.88 49.64 12.10
N GLY A 197 6.68 48.73 11.58
CA GLY A 197 7.92 48.21 12.18
C GLY A 197 9.16 48.83 11.54
N SER A 198 10.31 48.73 12.20
CA SER A 198 11.56 49.35 11.77
C SER A 198 12.78 48.69 12.43
N ASP A 199 13.94 48.89 11.81
CA ASP A 199 15.25 48.45 12.29
C ASP A 199 15.65 49.09 13.62
N ASP A 200 14.94 50.12 14.07
CA ASP A 200 15.17 50.76 15.36
C ASP A 200 14.55 50.00 16.55
N ALA A 201 14.06 48.79 16.29
CA ALA A 201 13.37 47.90 17.24
C ALA A 201 12.05 48.46 17.79
N GLN A 202 11.43 49.42 17.09
CA GLN A 202 10.19 50.08 17.53
C GLN A 202 9.02 49.70 16.63
N ILE A 203 7.83 49.77 17.22
CA ILE A 203 6.56 49.78 16.50
C ILE A 203 5.92 51.14 16.74
N CYS A 204 5.50 51.82 15.68
CA CYS A 204 4.81 53.09 15.79
C CYS A 204 3.36 52.97 15.32
N LEU A 205 2.46 53.66 16.02
CA LEU A 205 1.04 53.79 15.68
C LEU A 205 0.74 55.26 15.35
N TRP A 206 0.11 55.51 14.21
CA TRP A 206 -0.40 56.83 13.84
C TRP A 206 -1.90 56.82 13.58
N ASP A 207 -2.51 57.97 13.77
CA ASP A 207 -3.84 58.31 13.26
C ASP A 207 -3.69 59.46 12.27
N ILE A 208 -3.80 59.17 10.98
CA ILE A 208 -3.60 60.18 9.92
C ILE A 208 -4.69 61.26 9.92
N ASN A 209 -5.81 61.04 10.61
CA ASN A 209 -6.88 62.03 10.79
C ASN A 209 -6.55 63.04 11.90
N GLY A 210 -5.42 62.88 12.59
CA GLY A 210 -4.91 63.86 13.54
C GLY A 210 -4.60 65.21 12.88
N THR A 211 -4.27 66.24 13.68
CA THR A 211 -3.95 67.57 13.15
C THR A 211 -2.48 67.65 12.71
N PRO A 212 -2.16 67.67 11.41
CA PRO A 212 -0.77 67.70 10.96
C PRO A 212 -0.12 69.08 11.15
N LYS A 213 1.17 69.09 11.49
CA LYS A 213 2.00 70.31 11.50
C LYS A 213 2.92 70.27 10.28
N ASN A 214 2.78 71.22 9.36
CA ASN A 214 3.58 71.27 8.12
C ASN A 214 3.61 69.93 7.36
N LYS A 215 2.43 69.34 7.09
CA LYS A 215 2.28 68.01 6.48
C LYS A 215 3.01 66.88 7.22
N SER A 216 3.35 67.05 8.49
CA SER A 216 3.99 66.02 9.30
C SER A 216 3.14 65.66 10.52
N LEU A 217 3.16 64.39 10.91
CA LEU A 217 2.43 63.86 12.08
C LEU A 217 3.36 62.98 12.92
N ASP A 218 3.42 63.21 14.23
CA ASP A 218 4.20 62.38 15.15
C ASP A 218 3.39 61.14 15.57
N ALA A 219 4.08 60.05 15.92
CA ALA A 219 3.46 58.81 16.39
C ALA A 219 2.57 59.05 17.61
N THR A 220 1.34 58.54 17.56
CA THR A 220 0.39 58.58 18.68
C THR A 220 0.86 57.70 19.83
N GLN A 221 1.48 56.56 19.50
CA GLN A 221 2.03 55.61 20.45
C GLN A 221 3.25 54.91 19.83
N ILE A 222 4.27 54.66 20.67
CA ILE A 222 5.49 53.94 20.29
C ILE A 222 5.66 52.78 21.26
N PHE A 223 5.79 51.56 20.72
CA PHE A 223 6.04 50.33 21.47
C PHE A 223 7.51 49.94 21.30
N LYS A 224 8.21 49.71 22.42
CA LYS A 224 9.65 49.37 22.45
C LYS A 224 9.87 48.16 23.34
N VAL A 225 9.70 46.97 22.76
CA VAL A 225 9.88 45.69 23.48
C VAL A 225 10.76 44.73 22.73
N HIS A 226 10.70 44.71 21.39
CA HIS A 226 11.63 43.91 20.60
C HIS A 226 13.08 44.32 20.90
N GLU A 227 13.97 43.32 20.92
CA GLU A 227 15.42 43.52 21.17
C GLU A 227 16.23 43.61 19.86
N GLY A 228 15.60 43.34 18.72
CA GLY A 228 16.15 43.41 17.36
C GLY A 228 15.22 44.14 16.39
N VAL A 229 15.53 44.08 15.09
CA VAL A 229 14.73 44.68 14.01
C VAL A 229 13.30 44.17 14.07
N VAL A 230 12.32 45.06 13.91
CA VAL A 230 10.91 44.66 13.76
C VAL A 230 10.62 44.50 12.28
N GLU A 231 10.70 43.26 11.82
CA GLU A 231 10.56 42.87 10.42
C GLU A 231 9.14 43.15 9.91
N ASP A 232 8.11 42.73 10.63
CA ASP A 232 6.72 42.92 10.20
C ASP A 232 5.73 43.18 11.34
N VAL A 233 4.63 43.84 10.98
CA VAL A 233 3.50 44.16 11.87
C VAL A 233 2.19 43.91 11.14
N ALA A 234 1.21 43.32 11.83
CA ALA A 234 -0.09 43.04 11.23
C ALA A 234 -1.22 43.35 12.20
N TRP A 235 -2.23 44.09 11.74
CA TRP A 235 -3.49 44.22 12.48
C TRP A 235 -4.27 42.91 12.49
N HIS A 236 -4.92 42.63 13.62
CA HIS A 236 -5.88 41.54 13.67
C HIS A 236 -7.10 41.85 12.80
N LEU A 237 -7.61 40.85 12.07
CA LEU A 237 -8.65 41.07 11.04
C LEU A 237 -10.08 41.04 11.60
N ARG A 238 -10.27 40.57 12.84
CA ARG A 238 -11.58 40.46 13.52
C ARG A 238 -11.67 41.20 14.87
N HIS A 239 -10.57 41.76 15.34
CA HIS A 239 -10.48 42.39 16.67
C HIS A 239 -9.79 43.76 16.55
N GLU A 240 -10.57 44.83 16.70
CA GLU A 240 -10.16 46.23 16.50
C GLU A 240 -8.90 46.66 17.26
N TYR A 241 -8.67 46.10 18.45
CA TYR A 241 -7.62 46.54 19.35
C TYR A 241 -6.38 45.65 19.36
N LEU A 242 -6.40 44.54 18.61
CA LEU A 242 -5.31 43.56 18.60
C LEU A 242 -4.43 43.71 17.36
N PHE A 243 -3.13 43.57 17.55
CA PHE A 243 -2.16 43.45 16.46
C PHE A 243 -0.99 42.55 16.89
N GLY A 244 -0.26 42.02 15.91
CA GLY A 244 0.93 41.22 16.11
C GLY A 244 2.18 41.93 15.57
N SER A 245 3.33 41.60 16.12
CA SER A 245 4.64 42.00 15.60
C SER A 245 5.65 40.87 15.70
N VAL A 246 6.59 40.85 14.76
CA VAL A 246 7.69 39.88 14.67
C VAL A 246 9.01 40.56 14.37
N GLY A 247 10.13 39.91 14.68
CA GLY A 247 11.45 40.49 14.47
C GLY A 247 12.62 39.52 14.62
N ASP A 248 13.83 40.09 14.52
CA ASP A 248 15.12 39.37 14.57
C ASP A 248 15.37 38.68 15.92
N ASP A 249 14.72 39.16 16.96
CA ASP A 249 14.78 38.57 18.30
C ASP A 249 14.02 37.24 18.41
N GLN A 250 13.46 36.74 17.30
CA GLN A 250 12.78 35.44 17.15
C GLN A 250 11.37 35.40 17.78
N TYR A 251 10.88 36.55 18.26
CA TYR A 251 9.61 36.62 18.97
C TYR A 251 8.43 36.92 18.06
N LEU A 252 7.31 36.27 18.37
CA LEU A 252 5.97 36.74 18.02
C LEU A 252 5.35 37.40 19.26
N LEU A 253 5.01 38.68 19.14
CA LEU A 253 4.37 39.47 20.20
C LEU A 253 2.95 39.85 19.80
N ILE A 254 1.99 39.70 20.72
CA ILE A 254 0.60 40.10 20.53
C ILE A 254 0.26 41.25 21.47
N TRP A 255 -0.32 42.30 20.90
CA TRP A 255 -0.58 43.57 21.56
C TRP A 255 -2.08 43.83 21.65
N ASP A 256 -2.50 44.51 22.73
CA ASP A 256 -3.86 45.01 22.91
C ASP A 256 -3.83 46.48 23.28
N LEU A 257 -4.37 47.33 22.41
CA LEU A 257 -4.41 48.77 22.60
C LEU A 257 -5.26 49.23 23.78
N ARG A 258 -6.11 48.36 24.33
CA ARG A 258 -6.88 48.64 25.55
C ARG A 258 -6.02 48.51 26.80
N SER A 259 -4.89 47.82 26.71
CA SER A 259 -3.93 47.71 27.81
C SER A 259 -3.20 49.05 27.99
N PRO A 260 -3.19 49.63 29.20
CA PRO A 260 -2.56 50.93 29.43
C PRO A 260 -1.02 50.90 29.35
N ALA A 261 -0.41 49.71 29.22
CA ALA A 261 1.03 49.53 29.20
C ALA A 261 1.55 49.31 27.76
N ALA A 262 1.91 50.40 27.07
CA ALA A 262 2.58 50.38 25.77
C ALA A 262 3.93 49.62 25.76
N THR A 263 4.45 49.30 26.94
CA THR A 263 5.77 48.67 27.14
C THR A 263 5.67 47.17 27.41
N LYS A 264 4.48 46.56 27.30
CA LYS A 264 4.32 45.12 27.54
C LYS A 264 3.26 44.51 26.62
N PRO A 265 3.61 43.50 25.81
CA PRO A 265 2.63 42.77 25.01
C PRO A 265 1.74 41.91 25.92
N VAL A 266 0.54 41.59 25.44
CA VAL A 266 -0.40 40.70 26.15
C VAL A 266 0.08 39.26 26.08
N GLN A 267 0.68 38.87 24.96
CA GLN A 267 1.32 37.57 24.80
C GLN A 267 2.67 37.72 24.11
N SER A 268 3.60 36.81 24.42
CA SER A 268 4.95 36.79 23.89
C SER A 268 5.39 35.33 23.81
N VAL A 269 5.88 34.91 22.65
CA VAL A 269 6.44 33.58 22.43
C VAL A 269 7.67 33.68 21.52
N VAL A 270 8.68 32.83 21.77
CA VAL A 270 9.74 32.55 20.80
C VAL A 270 9.14 31.68 19.71
N ALA A 271 8.85 32.26 18.55
CA ALA A 271 8.11 31.56 17.49
C ALA A 271 9.01 30.63 16.68
N HIS A 272 10.25 31.05 16.42
CA HIS A 272 11.20 30.36 15.53
C HIS A 272 12.60 30.25 16.14
N GLN A 273 13.48 29.48 15.48
CA GLN A 273 14.88 29.33 15.90
C GLN A 273 15.82 30.40 15.31
N SER A 274 15.28 31.24 14.42
CA SER A 274 15.95 32.34 13.74
C SER A 274 14.99 33.52 13.59
N GLU A 275 15.43 34.55 12.89
CA GLU A 275 14.70 35.82 12.66
C GLU A 275 13.31 35.54 12.05
N VAL A 276 12.28 36.22 12.56
CA VAL A 276 10.91 36.04 12.08
C VAL A 276 10.56 37.21 11.16
N ASN A 277 10.51 36.94 9.86
CA ASN A 277 10.46 37.95 8.81
C ASN A 277 9.04 38.46 8.54
N CYS A 278 8.02 37.65 8.79
CA CYS A 278 6.63 38.00 8.43
C CYS A 278 5.59 37.34 9.33
N LEU A 279 4.41 37.98 9.42
CA LEU A 279 3.23 37.39 10.06
C LEU A 279 1.93 37.74 9.31
N ALA A 280 0.96 36.84 9.37
CA ALA A 280 -0.38 37.10 8.84
C ALA A 280 -1.48 36.42 9.68
N PHE A 281 -2.48 37.20 10.13
CA PHE A 281 -3.67 36.68 10.78
C PHE A 281 -4.62 36.05 9.76
N ASN A 282 -5.24 34.92 10.11
CA ASN A 282 -6.23 34.29 9.26
C ASN A 282 -7.50 35.18 9.16
N PRO A 283 -8.03 35.44 7.95
CA PRO A 283 -9.19 36.32 7.75
C PRO A 283 -10.51 35.73 8.27
N PHE A 284 -10.61 34.40 8.36
CA PHE A 284 -11.83 33.69 8.75
C PHE A 284 -11.75 33.23 10.21
N ASN A 285 -10.63 32.64 10.61
CA ASN A 285 -10.39 32.13 11.95
C ASN A 285 -9.66 33.14 12.84
N GLU A 286 -10.37 33.73 13.81
CA GLU A 286 -9.84 34.77 14.71
C GLU A 286 -8.74 34.29 15.66
N TRP A 287 -8.47 32.98 15.74
CA TRP A 287 -7.48 32.43 16.65
C TRP A 287 -6.18 32.01 15.95
N VAL A 288 -6.13 32.00 14.61
CA VAL A 288 -4.98 31.48 13.86
C VAL A 288 -4.11 32.61 13.31
N VAL A 289 -2.80 32.51 13.55
CA VAL A 289 -1.79 33.38 12.96
C VAL A 289 -0.67 32.54 12.35
N ALA A 290 -0.22 32.91 11.15
CA ALA A 290 0.92 32.31 10.47
C ALA A 290 2.16 33.20 10.62
N THR A 291 3.33 32.61 10.77
CA THR A 291 4.63 33.29 10.77
C THR A 291 5.61 32.58 9.83
N GLY A 292 6.47 33.34 9.15
CA GLY A 292 7.55 32.81 8.31
C GLY A 292 8.91 33.34 8.79
N SER A 293 9.96 32.54 8.67
CA SER A 293 11.27 32.82 9.27
C SER A 293 12.46 32.46 8.38
N THR A 294 13.60 33.06 8.72
CA THR A 294 14.95 32.71 8.26
C THR A 294 15.32 31.25 8.61
N ASP A 295 14.63 30.62 9.57
CA ASP A 295 14.78 29.19 9.86
C ASP A 295 14.18 28.25 8.80
N LYS A 296 13.68 28.82 7.68
CA LYS A 296 13.11 28.13 6.52
C LYS A 296 11.75 27.50 6.79
N MET A 297 11.12 27.80 7.93
CA MET A 297 9.84 27.24 8.32
C MET A 297 8.72 28.27 8.23
N VAL A 298 7.51 27.78 7.93
CA VAL A 298 6.27 28.51 8.19
C VAL A 298 5.57 27.84 9.38
N LYS A 299 5.12 28.60 10.37
CA LYS A 299 4.43 28.06 11.55
C LYS A 299 3.07 28.68 11.73
N LEU A 300 2.13 27.87 12.20
CA LEU A 300 0.81 28.31 12.63
C LEU A 300 0.77 28.36 14.16
N PHE A 301 0.14 29.38 14.72
CA PHE A 301 -0.09 29.52 16.16
C PHE A 301 -1.57 29.75 16.45
N ASP A 302 -2.05 29.13 17.52
CA ASP A 302 -3.35 29.44 18.12
C ASP A 302 -3.16 30.52 19.20
N LEU A 303 -3.77 31.69 19.05
CA LEU A 303 -3.70 32.80 20.01
C LEU A 303 -4.20 32.41 21.41
N ARG A 304 -5.05 31.39 21.54
CA ARG A 304 -5.51 30.86 22.84
C ARG A 304 -4.42 30.05 23.54
N LYS A 305 -3.47 29.50 22.78
CA LYS A 305 -2.36 28.65 23.25
C LYS A 305 -1.06 28.96 22.50
N ILE A 306 -0.65 30.22 22.52
CA ILE A 306 0.44 30.73 21.69
C ILE A 306 1.83 30.15 22.01
N ASN A 307 2.03 29.56 23.19
CA ASN A 307 3.31 29.00 23.63
C ASN A 307 3.77 27.77 22.82
N THR A 308 2.93 27.23 21.94
CA THR A 308 3.25 26.08 21.11
C THR A 308 2.67 26.31 19.72
N ALA A 309 3.47 26.06 18.68
CA ALA A 309 2.96 26.08 17.31
C ALA A 309 1.86 25.01 17.16
N LEU A 310 0.77 25.39 16.50
CA LEU A 310 -0.31 24.50 16.09
C LEU A 310 0.19 23.52 15.03
N TYR A 311 0.97 24.02 14.07
CA TYR A 311 1.55 23.24 12.97
C TYR A 311 2.82 23.91 12.44
N THR A 312 3.71 23.15 11.79
CA THR A 312 4.95 23.64 11.17
C THR A 312 5.06 23.06 9.77
N PHE A 313 5.11 23.92 8.74
CA PHE A 313 5.38 23.55 7.37
C PHE A 313 6.89 23.61 7.09
N ASP A 314 7.49 22.49 6.67
CA ASP A 314 8.95 22.31 6.58
C ASP A 314 9.49 22.00 5.17
N CYS A 315 8.80 22.43 4.11
CA CYS A 315 9.22 22.19 2.72
C CYS A 315 10.15 23.26 2.10
N HIS A 316 10.20 24.49 2.65
CA HIS A 316 11.02 25.56 2.08
C HIS A 316 12.51 25.26 2.23
N LYS A 317 13.27 25.49 1.15
CA LYS A 317 14.73 25.23 1.12
C LYS A 317 15.56 26.44 1.52
N GLU A 318 14.97 27.63 1.57
CA GLU A 318 15.62 28.89 1.93
C GLU A 318 14.67 29.77 2.76
N GLU A 319 15.19 30.92 3.21
CA GLU A 319 14.53 31.86 4.12
C GLU A 319 13.15 32.30 3.59
N VAL A 320 12.14 32.28 4.45
CA VAL A 320 10.78 32.70 4.11
C VAL A 320 10.64 34.20 4.40
N PHE A 321 10.25 34.98 3.39
CA PHE A 321 10.13 36.44 3.51
C PHE A 321 8.70 36.94 3.72
N GLN A 322 7.71 36.20 3.21
CA GLN A 322 6.33 36.66 3.25
C GLN A 322 5.37 35.47 3.33
N VAL A 323 4.32 35.65 4.12
CA VAL A 323 3.16 34.74 4.21
C VAL A 323 1.87 35.53 4.00
N GLY A 324 0.86 34.91 3.41
CA GLY A 324 -0.39 35.59 3.09
C GLY A 324 -1.54 34.61 2.90
N TRP A 325 -2.62 34.81 3.65
CA TRP A 325 -3.85 34.02 3.53
C TRP A 325 -4.64 34.40 2.29
N ASN A 326 -5.27 33.40 1.65
CA ASN A 326 -6.26 33.66 0.63
C ASN A 326 -7.44 34.46 1.26
N PRO A 327 -7.88 35.58 0.66
CA PRO A 327 -8.94 36.41 1.23
C PRO A 327 -10.35 35.79 1.14
N LYS A 328 -10.52 34.71 0.36
CA LYS A 328 -11.79 34.03 0.06
C LYS A 328 -11.87 32.60 0.61
N ASN A 329 -10.74 31.95 0.88
CA ASN A 329 -10.70 30.58 1.42
C ASN A 329 -9.97 30.52 2.78
N GLU A 330 -10.62 29.90 3.78
CA GLU A 330 -10.12 29.80 5.16
C GLU A 330 -8.86 28.94 5.30
N THR A 331 -8.73 27.88 4.49
CA THR A 331 -7.66 26.89 4.65
C THR A 331 -6.45 27.17 3.77
N ILE A 332 -6.51 28.16 2.88
CA ILE A 332 -5.46 28.40 1.88
C ILE A 332 -4.49 29.47 2.34
N LEU A 333 -3.21 29.10 2.41
CA LEU A 333 -2.09 29.97 2.78
C LEU A 333 -1.06 29.99 1.65
N ALA A 334 -0.49 31.14 1.32
CA ALA A 334 0.69 31.21 0.47
C ALA A 334 1.91 31.71 1.24
N SER A 335 3.09 31.36 0.74
CA SER A 335 4.38 31.79 1.28
C SER A 335 5.42 31.88 0.17
N CYS A 336 6.34 32.85 0.25
CA CYS A 336 7.47 32.95 -0.69
C CYS A 336 8.81 33.00 0.05
N CYS A 337 9.85 32.49 -0.62
CA CYS A 337 11.19 32.37 -0.04
C CYS A 337 12.29 32.96 -0.94
N LEU A 338 13.48 33.11 -0.37
CA LEU A 338 14.71 33.50 -1.06
C LEU A 338 15.01 32.57 -2.26
N GLY A 339 14.63 31.30 -2.17
CA GLY A 339 14.87 30.23 -3.16
C GLY A 339 14.06 30.32 -4.45
N ARG A 340 13.50 31.48 -4.80
CA ARG A 340 12.76 31.76 -6.05
C ARG A 340 11.45 30.98 -6.20
N ARG A 341 10.90 30.45 -5.10
CA ARG A 341 9.66 29.66 -5.09
C ARG A 341 8.60 30.35 -4.23
N LEU A 342 7.36 30.31 -4.71
CA LEU A 342 6.17 30.64 -3.95
C LEU A 342 5.34 29.37 -3.82
N MET A 343 5.03 28.97 -2.58
CA MET A 343 4.27 27.77 -2.25
C MET A 343 2.88 28.15 -1.78
N VAL A 344 1.87 27.43 -2.27
CA VAL A 344 0.49 27.50 -1.80
C VAL A 344 0.19 26.23 -1.01
N TRP A 345 -0.39 26.40 0.18
CA TRP A 345 -0.68 25.38 1.16
C TRP A 345 -2.18 25.27 1.39
N ASP A 346 -2.68 24.07 1.61
CA ASP A 346 -4.05 23.80 2.03
C ASP A 346 -4.07 23.11 3.39
N LEU A 347 -4.52 23.86 4.41
CA LEU A 347 -4.65 23.36 5.77
C LEU A 347 -5.64 22.20 5.91
N SER A 348 -6.60 22.05 4.99
CA SER A 348 -7.56 20.94 5.05
C SER A 348 -6.90 19.58 4.79
N ARG A 349 -5.75 19.58 4.10
CA ARG A 349 -4.99 18.39 3.73
C ARG A 349 -3.90 18.01 4.73
N ILE A 350 -3.80 18.73 5.85
CA ILE A 350 -2.88 18.37 6.93
C ILE A 350 -3.27 16.99 7.46
N ASP A 351 -2.28 16.11 7.62
CA ASP A 351 -2.43 14.71 8.04
C ASP A 351 -3.15 13.79 7.01
N GLU A 352 -3.38 14.25 5.77
CA GLU A 352 -3.88 13.37 4.70
C GLU A 352 -2.85 12.29 4.30
N GLU A 353 -3.35 11.10 3.97
CA GLU A 353 -2.49 9.99 3.58
C GLU A 353 -1.91 10.22 2.17
N GLN A 354 -0.59 10.32 2.07
CA GLN A 354 0.13 10.32 0.81
C GLN A 354 0.78 8.97 0.53
N THR A 355 0.92 8.64 -0.75
CA THR A 355 1.76 7.52 -1.15
C THR A 355 3.24 7.85 -0.98
N PRO A 356 4.15 6.87 -0.84
CA PRO A 356 5.58 7.14 -0.73
C PRO A 356 6.16 7.91 -1.93
N GLU A 357 5.55 7.78 -3.12
CA GLU A 357 5.95 8.57 -4.29
C GLU A 357 5.46 10.02 -4.21
N ASP A 358 4.23 10.27 -3.77
CA ASP A 358 3.70 11.65 -3.61
C ASP A 358 4.45 12.41 -2.50
N ALA A 359 4.90 11.69 -1.47
CA ALA A 359 5.73 12.25 -0.40
C ALA A 359 7.13 12.71 -0.87
N GLU A 360 7.61 12.25 -2.04
CA GLU A 360 8.85 12.78 -2.64
C GLU A 360 8.65 14.19 -3.24
N ASP A 361 7.43 14.53 -3.68
CA ASP A 361 7.08 15.82 -4.29
C ASP A 361 6.73 16.91 -3.26
N GLY A 362 6.33 16.51 -2.06
CA GLY A 362 6.06 17.39 -0.93
C GLY A 362 4.99 16.83 0.01
N PRO A 363 4.81 17.41 1.20
CA PRO A 363 3.77 16.98 2.15
C PRO A 363 2.35 17.22 1.58
N PRO A 364 1.30 16.55 2.09
CA PRO A 364 -0.05 16.58 1.48
C PRO A 364 -0.66 17.98 1.44
N GLU A 365 -0.35 18.79 2.44
CA GLU A 365 -0.78 20.17 2.53
C GLU A 365 -0.10 21.11 1.52
N LEU A 366 0.94 20.67 0.80
CA LEU A 366 1.58 21.46 -0.25
C LEU A 366 0.78 21.36 -1.56
N LEU A 367 -0.15 22.30 -1.74
CA LEU A 367 -1.06 22.33 -2.88
C LEU A 367 -0.37 22.69 -4.21
N PHE A 368 0.54 23.67 -4.21
CA PHE A 368 1.19 24.14 -5.44
C PHE A 368 2.53 24.84 -5.22
N ILE A 369 3.46 24.70 -6.18
CA ILE A 369 4.73 25.43 -6.22
C ILE A 369 4.82 26.29 -7.49
N HIS A 370 4.76 27.62 -7.31
CA HIS A 370 5.05 28.58 -8.35
C HIS A 370 6.56 28.79 -8.50
N GLY A 371 7.09 28.40 -9.66
CA GLY A 371 8.52 28.41 -9.98
C GLY A 371 8.93 29.32 -11.13
N GLY A 372 8.14 30.37 -11.42
CA GLY A 372 8.34 31.23 -12.59
C GLY A 372 9.41 32.30 -12.46
N HIS A 373 9.85 32.64 -11.25
CA HIS A 373 10.88 33.67 -11.04
C HIS A 373 12.30 33.09 -11.14
N THR A 374 13.21 33.92 -11.65
CA THR A 374 14.64 33.60 -11.82
C THR A 374 15.53 34.22 -10.75
N SER A 375 14.98 35.12 -9.93
CA SER A 375 15.62 35.70 -8.74
C SER A 375 14.70 35.65 -7.52
N LYS A 376 15.18 36.14 -6.36
CA LYS A 376 14.41 36.10 -5.11
C LYS A 376 13.11 36.90 -5.23
N ILE A 377 12.04 36.35 -4.68
CA ILE A 377 10.70 36.96 -4.67
C ILE A 377 10.66 37.95 -3.51
N SER A 378 10.32 39.20 -3.80
CA SER A 378 10.34 40.29 -2.82
C SER A 378 9.00 40.46 -2.10
N ASP A 379 7.87 40.34 -2.80
CA ASP A 379 6.53 40.43 -2.22
C ASP A 379 5.51 39.70 -3.12
N PHE A 380 4.38 39.31 -2.54
CA PHE A 380 3.24 38.80 -3.30
C PHE A 380 1.91 39.24 -2.68
N SER A 381 0.86 39.27 -3.49
CA SER A 381 -0.47 39.69 -3.08
C SER A 381 -1.55 38.82 -3.75
N TRP A 382 -2.44 38.26 -2.93
CA TRP A 382 -3.67 37.63 -3.39
C TRP A 382 -4.63 38.68 -3.93
N ASN A 383 -5.30 38.37 -5.04
CA ASN A 383 -6.33 39.22 -5.60
C ASN A 383 -7.58 39.20 -4.70
N PRO A 384 -8.11 40.36 -4.24
CA PRO A 384 -9.31 40.39 -3.41
C PRO A 384 -10.60 40.12 -4.22
N CYS A 385 -10.54 40.34 -5.53
CA CYS A 385 -11.69 40.32 -6.44
C CYS A 385 -11.83 39.01 -7.21
N GLU A 386 -10.73 38.43 -7.70
CA GLU A 386 -10.70 37.14 -8.42
C GLU A 386 -10.15 36.04 -7.51
N ASP A 387 -10.79 34.87 -7.50
CA ASP A 387 -10.30 33.76 -6.68
C ASP A 387 -9.06 33.12 -7.31
N TRP A 388 -8.16 32.55 -6.50
CA TRP A 388 -6.93 31.88 -6.93
C TRP A 388 -5.91 32.71 -7.74
N VAL A 389 -6.16 33.99 -8.00
CA VAL A 389 -5.23 34.89 -8.71
C VAL A 389 -4.24 35.53 -7.73
N VAL A 390 -2.95 35.43 -8.07
CA VAL A 390 -1.84 35.98 -7.28
C VAL A 390 -0.97 36.90 -8.15
N ALA A 391 -0.52 38.03 -7.60
CA ALA A 391 0.54 38.84 -8.18
C ALA A 391 1.82 38.69 -7.35
N SER A 392 2.97 38.52 -8.00
CA SER A 392 4.28 38.35 -7.35
C SER A 392 5.35 39.13 -8.10
N VAL A 393 6.27 39.74 -7.34
CA VAL A 393 7.40 40.52 -7.87
C VAL A 393 8.72 39.98 -7.34
N ALA A 394 9.76 40.03 -8.17
CA ALA A 394 11.08 39.52 -7.83
C ALA A 394 12.19 40.47 -8.30
N GLU A 395 13.41 40.23 -7.81
CA GLU A 395 14.61 41.00 -8.16
C GLU A 395 15.12 40.78 -9.59
N ASP A 396 14.48 39.89 -10.36
CA ASP A 396 14.74 39.73 -11.80
C ASP A 396 13.99 40.77 -12.65
N ASN A 397 13.40 41.78 -12.01
CA ASN A 397 12.58 42.83 -12.60
C ASN A 397 11.26 42.30 -13.20
N ILE A 398 10.81 41.11 -12.81
CA ILE A 398 9.59 40.53 -13.35
C ILE A 398 8.42 40.66 -12.36
N LEU A 399 7.30 41.18 -12.86
CA LEU A 399 5.98 41.00 -12.27
C LEU A 399 5.30 39.81 -12.94
N GLN A 400 4.86 38.83 -12.13
CA GLN A 400 4.04 37.72 -12.60
C GLN A 400 2.67 37.77 -11.94
N ILE A 401 1.62 37.74 -12.76
CA ILE A 401 0.23 37.57 -12.33
C ILE A 401 -0.23 36.20 -12.79
N TRP A 402 -0.65 35.34 -11.88
CA TRP A 402 -0.91 33.95 -12.22
C TRP A 402 -2.06 33.35 -11.42
N GLN A 403 -2.68 32.34 -12.02
CA GLN A 403 -3.70 31.47 -11.43
C GLN A 403 -3.29 30.04 -11.74
N MET A 404 -3.19 29.20 -10.71
CA MET A 404 -2.91 27.77 -10.92
C MET A 404 -4.07 27.13 -11.68
N ALA A 405 -3.82 26.03 -12.38
CA ALA A 405 -4.86 25.37 -13.17
C ALA A 405 -6.01 24.84 -12.27
N GLU A 406 -7.26 24.99 -12.70
CA GLU A 406 -8.50 24.63 -11.98
C GLU A 406 -8.46 23.18 -11.47
N ASN A 407 -7.83 22.27 -12.23
CA ASN A 407 -7.71 20.85 -11.86
C ASN A 407 -6.73 20.58 -10.69
N ILE A 408 -6.02 21.58 -10.18
CA ILE A 408 -5.07 21.45 -9.08
C ILE A 408 -5.78 21.61 -7.71
N TYR A 409 -6.79 22.47 -7.63
CA TYR A 409 -7.47 22.81 -6.38
C TYR A 409 -8.95 22.42 -6.32
N HIS A 410 -9.49 21.81 -7.39
CA HIS A 410 -10.80 21.15 -7.36
C HIS A 410 -10.65 19.64 -7.23
N ASP A 411 -11.31 19.07 -6.22
CA ASP A 411 -11.44 17.62 -6.09
C ASP A 411 -12.36 17.08 -7.21
N GLU A 412 -12.12 15.85 -7.69
CA GLU A 412 -12.83 15.27 -8.85
C GLU A 412 -14.36 15.21 -8.68
N ASP A 413 -14.87 15.40 -7.46
CA ASP A 413 -16.29 15.37 -7.09
C ASP A 413 -16.98 16.76 -7.13
N ASP A 414 -16.23 17.87 -7.19
CA ASP A 414 -16.76 19.24 -7.03
C ASP A 414 -16.84 20.07 -8.34
N LEU A 415 -16.46 19.51 -9.49
CA LEU A 415 -16.54 20.22 -10.77
C LEU A 415 -18.00 20.30 -11.27
N PRO A 416 -18.53 21.50 -11.59
CA PRO A 416 -19.87 21.64 -12.14
C PRO A 416 -19.97 20.94 -13.51
N VAL A 417 -20.91 20.00 -13.60
CA VAL A 417 -21.39 19.43 -14.86
C VAL A 417 -22.16 20.53 -15.59
N ASP A 418 -21.51 21.33 -16.44
CA ASP A 418 -22.11 22.06 -17.58
C ASP A 418 -21.18 23.19 -18.11
N ASP A 419 -20.20 22.89 -18.99
CA ASP A 419 -19.86 23.79 -20.11
C ASP A 419 -19.10 23.06 -21.25
N PRO A 420 -19.74 22.74 -22.39
CA PRO A 420 -19.15 21.97 -23.49
C PRO A 420 -18.17 22.76 -24.37
N THR A 421 -17.88 24.03 -24.05
CA THR A 421 -17.04 24.90 -24.89
C THR A 421 -15.53 24.84 -24.58
N LYS A 422 -15.13 24.43 -23.36
CA LYS A 422 -13.71 24.36 -22.95
C LYS A 422 -12.97 23.07 -23.39
N GLU A 423 -13.67 22.01 -23.83
CA GLU A 423 -13.05 20.74 -24.29
C GLU A 423 -12.30 20.85 -25.63
N SER A 424 -12.66 21.83 -26.46
CA SER A 424 -12.09 22.05 -27.80
C SER A 424 -10.61 22.47 -27.75
N THR A 425 -10.27 23.35 -26.82
CA THR A 425 -8.93 23.96 -26.73
C THR A 425 -7.88 22.94 -26.27
N THR A 426 -8.25 22.01 -25.39
CA THR A 426 -7.39 20.98 -24.79
C THR A 426 -7.01 19.87 -25.78
N ILE A 427 -7.93 19.51 -26.69
CA ILE A 427 -7.71 18.50 -27.75
C ILE A 427 -6.74 19.02 -28.80
N GLU A 428 -6.79 20.31 -29.07
CA GLU A 428 -6.16 20.88 -30.24
C GLU A 428 -4.73 21.40 -29.85
N ILE A 429 -4.41 21.54 -28.55
CA ILE A 429 -3.03 21.65 -27.95
C ILE A 429 -2.25 20.35 -28.12
N ARG A 430 -2.88 19.21 -27.83
CA ARG A 430 -2.31 17.87 -28.04
C ARG A 430 -1.91 17.65 -29.52
N ASN A 431 -2.67 18.23 -30.46
CA ASN A 431 -2.40 18.12 -31.90
C ASN A 431 -1.26 19.03 -32.40
N ILE A 432 -1.02 20.20 -31.81
CA ILE A 432 0.08 21.10 -32.20
C ILE A 432 1.44 20.57 -31.69
N ILE A 433 1.47 19.97 -30.49
CA ILE A 433 2.66 19.32 -29.92
C ILE A 433 3.06 18.09 -30.75
N GLN A 434 2.09 17.32 -31.28
CA GLN A 434 2.37 16.17 -32.15
C GLN A 434 2.82 16.54 -33.57
N LYS A 435 2.36 17.68 -34.13
CA LYS A 435 2.72 18.09 -35.52
C LYS A 435 4.17 18.56 -35.69
N LYS A 436 4.82 19.14 -34.68
CA LYS A 436 6.22 19.63 -34.80
C LYS A 436 7.29 18.52 -34.75
N LYS A 437 6.96 17.28 -34.36
CA LYS A 437 7.88 16.12 -34.43
C LYS A 437 7.93 15.43 -35.81
N LYS A 438 6.96 15.70 -36.72
CA LYS A 438 6.94 15.14 -38.09
C LYS A 438 7.62 16.07 -39.11
N LYS A 439 8.95 16.19 -39.07
CA LYS A 439 9.72 16.65 -40.26
C LYS A 439 11.19 16.24 -40.22
N LYS A 440 11.47 14.95 -40.48
CA LYS A 440 12.68 14.49 -41.21
C LYS A 440 12.62 12.99 -41.51
N LYS A 441 12.51 12.68 -42.82
CA LYS A 441 12.96 11.48 -43.57
C LYS A 441 12.36 10.12 -43.15
N GLY A 442 11.95 9.19 -44.01
CA GLY A 442 12.07 9.03 -45.45
C GLY A 442 12.54 7.60 -45.76
N PHE A 443 11.62 6.77 -46.30
CA PHE A 443 11.77 5.47 -46.99
C PHE A 443 12.01 4.16 -46.21
N GLY A 444 11.14 3.18 -46.50
CA GLY A 444 11.43 1.73 -46.39
C GLY A 444 10.22 0.87 -45.96
N ASN A 445 9.34 0.48 -46.90
CA ASN A 445 8.29 -0.52 -46.65
C ASN A 445 8.89 -1.94 -46.57
N SER A 446 8.54 -2.70 -45.54
CA SER A 446 8.42 -4.17 -45.64
C SER A 446 7.36 -4.66 -44.65
N GLU A 447 6.31 -5.27 -45.19
CA GLU A 447 5.24 -5.96 -44.48
C GLU A 447 5.81 -7.12 -43.64
N ALA A 448 5.37 -7.24 -42.37
CA ALA A 448 5.58 -8.43 -41.55
C ALA A 448 4.21 -8.93 -41.07
N GLU A 449 3.96 -10.20 -41.37
CA GLU A 449 2.69 -10.92 -41.23
C GLU A 449 2.29 -11.15 -39.77
N ARG A 450 0.99 -11.05 -39.50
CA ARG A 450 0.32 -11.40 -38.24
C ARG A 450 0.20 -12.92 -38.11
N THR A 451 0.60 -13.48 -36.97
CA THR A 451 0.23 -14.85 -36.55
C THR A 451 -0.70 -14.80 -35.34
N ASN A 452 -2.00 -14.96 -35.58
CA ASN A 452 -3.01 -15.21 -34.55
C ASN A 452 -2.96 -16.69 -34.15
N PHE A 453 -2.88 -17.01 -32.85
CA PHE A 453 -3.12 -18.35 -32.31
C PHE A 453 -4.57 -18.46 -31.75
N PRO A 454 -5.32 -19.55 -32.02
CA PRO A 454 -6.69 -19.75 -31.53
C PRO A 454 -6.75 -20.44 -30.14
N PRO A 455 -7.90 -20.39 -29.43
CA PRO A 455 -8.04 -20.89 -28.06
C PRO A 455 -8.15 -22.43 -27.98
N THR A 456 -7.37 -23.04 -27.10
CA THR A 456 -7.18 -24.48 -26.86
C THR A 456 -8.14 -25.09 -25.83
N GLY A 457 -9.43 -24.71 -25.86
CA GLY A 457 -10.41 -25.02 -24.80
C GLY A 457 -10.80 -26.50 -24.59
N GLU A 458 -10.60 -27.40 -25.56
CA GLU A 458 -11.18 -28.76 -25.47
C GLU A 458 -10.32 -29.81 -24.72
N LYS A 459 -9.04 -29.54 -24.41
CA LYS A 459 -8.12 -30.57 -23.85
C LYS A 459 -7.55 -30.26 -22.46
N MET A 460 -7.81 -29.08 -21.91
CA MET A 460 -7.48 -28.72 -20.52
C MET A 460 -8.46 -29.31 -19.50
N ALA A 461 -9.67 -29.69 -19.93
CA ALA A 461 -10.69 -30.30 -19.09
C ALA A 461 -10.22 -31.60 -18.40
N GLU A 462 -9.34 -32.39 -19.04
CA GLU A 462 -8.88 -33.69 -18.56
C GLU A 462 -8.18 -33.64 -17.19
N PHE A 463 -7.32 -32.65 -16.93
CA PHE A 463 -6.61 -32.56 -15.64
C PHE A 463 -7.48 -31.96 -14.53
N LEU A 464 -8.41 -31.06 -14.88
CA LEU A 464 -9.38 -30.52 -13.94
C LEU A 464 -10.39 -31.60 -13.51
N GLU A 465 -10.77 -32.50 -14.43
CA GLU A 465 -11.58 -33.69 -14.12
C GLU A 465 -10.87 -34.60 -13.10
N LEU A 466 -9.57 -34.87 -13.28
CA LEU A 466 -8.79 -35.62 -12.29
C LEU A 466 -8.82 -34.94 -10.92
N GLU A 467 -8.53 -33.64 -10.86
CA GLU A 467 -8.56 -32.87 -9.60
C GLU A 467 -9.96 -32.81 -8.97
N THR A 468 -11.02 -32.85 -9.78
CA THR A 468 -12.41 -32.90 -9.32
C THR A 468 -12.75 -34.28 -8.76
N GLN A 469 -12.05 -35.34 -9.18
CA GLN A 469 -12.23 -36.69 -8.67
C GLN A 469 -11.42 -36.95 -7.40
N ASP A 470 -10.14 -36.60 -7.39
CA ASP A 470 -9.20 -37.02 -6.34
C ASP A 470 -8.53 -35.86 -5.57
N GLY A 471 -8.71 -34.61 -6.01
CA GLY A 471 -8.09 -33.44 -5.38
C GLY A 471 -6.58 -33.38 -5.59
N VAL A 472 -6.07 -34.04 -6.65
CA VAL A 472 -4.64 -34.12 -6.97
C VAL A 472 -4.38 -33.57 -8.38
N ARG A 473 -3.36 -32.71 -8.49
CA ARG A 473 -2.75 -32.32 -9.76
C ARG A 473 -1.27 -32.68 -9.74
N MET A 474 -0.76 -33.29 -10.82
CA MET A 474 0.65 -33.66 -10.92
C MET A 474 1.26 -33.03 -12.18
N PRO A 475 2.48 -32.44 -12.12
CA PRO A 475 3.18 -31.95 -13.32
C PRO A 475 3.35 -33.04 -14.38
N TRP A 476 3.52 -34.29 -13.94
CA TRP A 476 3.71 -35.45 -14.80
C TRP A 476 2.65 -36.51 -14.47
N ASN A 477 1.65 -36.69 -15.35
CA ASN A 477 0.64 -37.75 -15.26
C ASN A 477 1.07 -39.04 -16.00
N VAL A 478 2.16 -38.97 -16.76
CA VAL A 478 2.94 -40.13 -17.19
C VAL A 478 4.32 -39.97 -16.55
N LEU A 479 4.78 -40.99 -15.83
CA LEU A 479 5.99 -40.90 -15.02
C LEU A 479 7.20 -41.53 -15.73
N PRO A 480 8.41 -40.97 -15.56
CA PRO A 480 9.63 -41.63 -16.01
C PRO A 480 9.82 -42.92 -15.21
N GLY A 481 10.29 -43.98 -15.86
CA GLY A 481 10.44 -45.29 -15.22
C GLY A 481 11.80 -45.52 -14.56
N THR A 482 12.78 -44.65 -14.81
CA THR A 482 14.12 -44.73 -14.22
C THR A 482 14.54 -43.43 -13.54
N LYS A 483 15.49 -43.53 -12.61
CA LYS A 483 16.08 -42.36 -11.94
C LYS A 483 16.72 -41.37 -12.92
N GLN A 484 17.36 -41.87 -13.97
CA GLN A 484 18.05 -41.02 -14.95
C GLN A 484 17.06 -40.22 -15.81
N GLU A 485 16.00 -40.86 -16.29
CA GLU A 485 14.93 -40.18 -17.03
C GLU A 485 14.21 -39.15 -16.15
N ALA A 486 14.00 -39.46 -14.87
CA ALA A 486 13.43 -38.52 -13.90
C ALA A 486 14.29 -37.27 -13.71
N ALA A 487 15.62 -37.43 -13.65
CA ALA A 487 16.54 -36.29 -13.56
C ALA A 487 16.49 -35.40 -14.81
N ASN A 488 16.25 -35.98 -15.99
CA ASN A 488 16.14 -35.24 -17.25
C ASN A 488 14.80 -34.50 -17.41
N CYS A 489 13.80 -34.76 -16.57
CA CYS A 489 12.51 -34.08 -16.65
C CYS A 489 12.56 -32.62 -16.17
N VAL A 490 13.60 -32.25 -15.40
CA VAL A 490 13.82 -30.93 -14.78
C VAL A 490 12.78 -30.55 -13.73
N VAL A 491 11.50 -30.46 -14.12
CA VAL A 491 10.38 -30.30 -13.20
C VAL A 491 10.27 -31.58 -12.37
N PRO A 492 10.28 -31.48 -11.04
CA PRO A 492 10.29 -32.65 -10.17
C PRO A 492 8.99 -33.45 -10.31
N ILE A 493 9.08 -34.75 -9.99
CA ILE A 493 7.88 -35.57 -9.81
C ILE A 493 7.19 -35.11 -8.52
N ALA A 494 6.08 -34.40 -8.67
CA ALA A 494 5.35 -33.81 -7.57
C ALA A 494 3.85 -34.06 -7.66
N ALA A 495 3.15 -33.89 -6.54
CA ALA A 495 1.70 -33.84 -6.48
C ALA A 495 1.27 -32.62 -5.66
N ILE A 496 0.42 -31.78 -6.26
CA ILE A 496 -0.31 -30.72 -5.56
C ILE A 496 -1.62 -31.33 -5.08
N TYR A 497 -1.77 -31.50 -3.76
CA TYR A 497 -2.83 -32.28 -3.14
C TYR A 497 -3.61 -31.49 -2.09
N THR A 498 -4.93 -31.48 -2.20
CA THR A 498 -5.84 -30.82 -1.26
C THR A 498 -6.53 -31.87 -0.36
N PRO A 499 -6.06 -32.11 0.89
CA PRO A 499 -6.42 -33.30 1.65
C PRO A 499 -7.90 -33.44 2.03
N ILE A 500 -8.59 -32.32 2.25
CA ILE A 500 -9.99 -32.30 2.67
C ILE A 500 -10.88 -31.56 1.68
N LYS A 501 -10.52 -31.60 0.39
CA LYS A 501 -11.36 -31.06 -0.68
C LYS A 501 -12.77 -31.68 -0.59
N PRO A 502 -13.84 -30.86 -0.60
CA PRO A 502 -15.20 -31.38 -0.57
C PRO A 502 -15.57 -31.96 -1.94
N PHE A 503 -16.15 -33.17 -1.95
CA PHE A 503 -16.66 -33.83 -3.15
C PHE A 503 -18.15 -34.15 -2.95
N PRO A 504 -19.07 -33.64 -3.80
CA PRO A 504 -20.51 -33.79 -3.58
C PRO A 504 -21.01 -35.25 -3.49
N ASN A 505 -20.35 -36.18 -4.20
CA ASN A 505 -20.80 -37.57 -4.33
C ASN A 505 -19.87 -38.59 -3.63
N MET A 506 -18.98 -38.14 -2.75
CA MET A 506 -18.03 -39.03 -2.08
C MET A 506 -18.68 -39.74 -0.88
N PRO A 507 -18.57 -41.08 -0.79
CA PRO A 507 -19.13 -41.81 0.34
C PRO A 507 -18.31 -41.58 1.63
N VAL A 508 -19.03 -41.41 2.73
CA VAL A 508 -18.48 -41.49 4.10
C VAL A 508 -18.83 -42.85 4.67
N LEU A 509 -17.83 -43.68 4.91
CA LEU A 509 -17.98 -45.06 5.34
C LEU A 509 -18.02 -45.13 6.87
N PRO A 510 -19.08 -45.70 7.49
CA PRO A 510 -19.29 -45.66 8.93
C PRO A 510 -18.46 -46.72 9.69
N TYR A 511 -17.30 -47.09 9.14
CA TYR A 511 -16.43 -48.13 9.68
C TYR A 511 -14.95 -47.80 9.46
N ALA A 512 -14.07 -48.46 10.20
CA ALA A 512 -12.64 -48.24 10.11
C ALA A 512 -12.04 -48.82 8.80
N PRO A 513 -11.03 -48.17 8.20
CA PRO A 513 -10.41 -48.64 6.96
C PRO A 513 -9.70 -49.99 7.13
N LEU A 514 -9.89 -50.91 6.19
CA LEU A 514 -9.16 -52.17 6.13
C LEU A 514 -7.72 -51.92 5.69
N ARG A 515 -6.73 -52.39 6.46
CA ARG A 515 -5.30 -52.15 6.19
C ARG A 515 -4.55 -53.42 5.82
N CYS A 516 -3.56 -53.29 4.94
CA CYS A 516 -2.60 -54.34 4.62
C CYS A 516 -1.77 -54.69 5.87
N ARG A 517 -1.55 -55.98 6.11
CA ARG A 517 -0.81 -56.49 7.28
C ARG A 517 0.67 -56.10 7.28
N THR A 518 1.26 -55.93 6.10
CA THR A 518 2.69 -55.63 5.93
C THR A 518 2.95 -54.13 5.85
N CYS A 519 2.49 -53.45 4.78
CA CYS A 519 2.80 -52.04 4.54
C CYS A 519 1.79 -51.04 5.15
N ARG A 520 0.72 -51.51 5.81
CA ARG A 520 -0.32 -50.67 6.44
C ARG A 520 -1.15 -49.77 5.50
N SER A 521 -0.93 -49.83 4.18
CA SER A 521 -1.80 -49.18 3.18
C SER A 521 -3.24 -49.65 3.31
N VAL A 522 -4.19 -48.75 3.05
CA VAL A 522 -5.63 -48.97 3.10
C VAL A 522 -6.11 -49.68 1.83
N LEU A 523 -7.11 -50.56 1.96
CA LEU A 523 -7.82 -51.18 0.84
C LEU A 523 -8.35 -50.11 -0.12
N ASN A 524 -8.21 -50.33 -1.42
CA ASN A 524 -8.48 -49.34 -2.44
C ASN A 524 -8.82 -50.03 -3.78
N PRO A 525 -9.33 -49.30 -4.77
CA PRO A 525 -9.81 -49.89 -6.02
C PRO A 525 -8.74 -50.61 -6.87
N PHE A 526 -7.45 -50.36 -6.62
CA PHE A 526 -6.34 -51.01 -7.34
C PHE A 526 -5.92 -52.35 -6.72
N ALA A 527 -6.54 -52.77 -5.61
CA ALA A 527 -6.29 -54.08 -5.02
C ALA A 527 -6.87 -55.20 -5.89
N ILE A 528 -6.07 -56.24 -6.14
CA ILE A 528 -6.55 -57.43 -6.85
C ILE A 528 -7.29 -58.32 -5.84
N VAL A 529 -8.57 -58.60 -6.09
CA VAL A 529 -9.41 -59.41 -5.22
C VAL A 529 -9.59 -60.81 -5.79
N ASP A 530 -9.36 -61.82 -4.96
CA ASP A 530 -9.74 -63.21 -5.23
C ASP A 530 -11.00 -63.52 -4.40
N PHE A 531 -12.15 -63.48 -5.06
CA PHE A 531 -13.46 -63.68 -4.44
C PHE A 531 -13.66 -65.12 -3.95
N ALA A 532 -12.98 -66.11 -4.55
CA ALA A 532 -13.11 -67.51 -4.16
C ALA A 532 -12.35 -67.79 -2.87
N ALA A 533 -11.13 -67.28 -2.76
CA ALA A 533 -10.30 -67.42 -1.57
C ALA A 533 -10.58 -66.36 -0.49
N LYS A 534 -11.41 -65.36 -0.78
CA LYS A 534 -11.72 -64.20 0.09
C LYS A 534 -10.44 -63.51 0.57
N ILE A 535 -9.54 -63.26 -0.38
CA ILE A 535 -8.30 -62.52 -0.16
C ILE A 535 -8.18 -61.34 -1.11
N TRP A 536 -7.42 -60.33 -0.71
CA TRP A 536 -7.01 -59.22 -1.55
C TRP A 536 -5.49 -59.06 -1.55
N ILE A 537 -4.95 -58.65 -2.69
CA ILE A 537 -3.52 -58.42 -2.90
C ILE A 537 -3.28 -56.92 -2.89
N CYS A 538 -2.44 -56.47 -1.97
CA CYS A 538 -2.11 -55.05 -1.84
C CYS A 538 -1.28 -54.56 -3.05
N PRO A 539 -1.64 -53.46 -3.73
CA PRO A 539 -0.91 -52.98 -4.91
C PRO A 539 0.49 -52.43 -4.57
N PHE A 540 0.70 -52.00 -3.33
CA PHE A 540 1.99 -51.42 -2.89
C PHE A 540 3.08 -52.44 -2.57
N CYS A 541 2.73 -53.53 -1.86
CA CYS A 541 3.70 -54.52 -1.38
C CYS A 541 3.42 -55.95 -1.86
N PHE A 542 2.37 -56.16 -2.65
CA PHE A 542 1.92 -57.46 -3.17
C PHE A 542 1.60 -58.51 -2.09
N GLN A 543 1.45 -58.10 -0.83
CA GLN A 543 1.03 -58.98 0.25
C GLN A 543 -0.41 -59.45 0.02
N ARG A 544 -0.62 -60.76 0.18
CA ARG A 544 -1.96 -61.36 0.27
C ARG A 544 -2.54 -61.15 1.66
N ASN A 545 -3.73 -60.56 1.73
CA ASN A 545 -4.45 -60.26 2.96
C ASN A 545 -5.81 -60.95 2.94
N HIS A 546 -6.20 -61.58 4.05
CA HIS A 546 -7.56 -62.11 4.19
C HIS A 546 -8.54 -60.98 4.52
N PHE A 547 -9.73 -61.03 3.92
CA PHE A 547 -10.84 -60.19 4.34
C PHE A 547 -11.32 -60.57 5.75
N PRO A 548 -11.78 -59.60 6.57
CA PRO A 548 -12.42 -59.90 7.84
C PRO A 548 -13.84 -60.44 7.63
N PRO A 549 -14.46 -61.08 8.64
CA PRO A 549 -15.78 -61.73 8.50
C PRO A 549 -16.91 -60.81 7.99
N GLN A 550 -16.80 -59.50 8.20
CA GLN A 550 -17.76 -58.51 7.72
C GLN A 550 -17.85 -58.44 6.19
N TYR A 551 -16.85 -58.96 5.47
CA TYR A 551 -16.78 -59.00 4.00
C TYR A 551 -17.05 -60.41 3.45
N ASP A 552 -17.59 -61.34 4.26
CA ASP A 552 -17.84 -62.72 3.82
C ASP A 552 -18.74 -62.80 2.58
N SER A 553 -19.66 -61.84 2.41
CA SER A 553 -20.57 -61.74 1.27
C SER A 553 -19.95 -61.13 0.00
N ILE A 554 -18.65 -60.76 0.01
CA ILE A 554 -18.02 -60.08 -1.14
C ILE A 554 -18.07 -60.93 -2.42
N SER A 555 -18.54 -60.35 -3.51
CA SER A 555 -18.53 -60.94 -4.85
C SER A 555 -18.35 -59.85 -5.90
N GLU A 556 -18.20 -60.22 -7.19
CA GLU A 556 -18.12 -59.23 -8.28
C GLU A 556 -19.36 -58.31 -8.33
N GLU A 557 -20.53 -58.81 -7.94
CA GLU A 557 -21.79 -58.03 -7.90
C GLU A 557 -21.98 -57.27 -6.56
N HIS A 558 -21.27 -57.66 -5.50
CA HIS A 558 -21.41 -57.10 -4.15
C HIS A 558 -20.05 -56.58 -3.66
N LEU A 559 -19.60 -55.48 -4.27
CA LEU A 559 -18.36 -54.81 -3.88
C LEU A 559 -18.60 -53.82 -2.74
N PRO A 560 -17.70 -53.77 -1.74
CA PRO A 560 -17.67 -52.68 -0.77
C PRO A 560 -17.28 -51.37 -1.45
N ALA A 561 -17.66 -50.24 -0.86
CA ALA A 561 -17.48 -48.93 -1.45
C ALA A 561 -16.03 -48.66 -1.90
N GLU A 562 -15.08 -48.96 -1.03
CA GLU A 562 -13.65 -48.75 -1.25
C GLU A 562 -13.01 -49.55 -2.38
N LEU A 563 -13.74 -50.48 -3.02
CA LEU A 563 -13.28 -51.25 -4.18
C LEU A 563 -13.91 -50.79 -5.50
N PHE A 564 -14.88 -49.86 -5.48
CA PHE A 564 -15.41 -49.33 -6.72
C PHE A 564 -14.35 -48.49 -7.46
N PRO A 565 -14.11 -48.71 -8.76
CA PRO A 565 -13.11 -47.97 -9.53
C PRO A 565 -13.25 -46.45 -9.48
N GLN A 566 -14.49 -45.94 -9.39
CA GLN A 566 -14.76 -44.50 -9.30
C GLN A 566 -14.37 -43.88 -7.95
N TYR A 567 -14.30 -44.66 -6.87
CA TYR A 567 -14.05 -44.20 -5.51
C TYR A 567 -12.56 -44.29 -5.15
N THR A 568 -11.74 -43.55 -5.91
CA THR A 568 -10.31 -43.36 -5.65
C THR A 568 -10.07 -42.56 -4.37
N SER A 569 -10.99 -41.66 -4.04
CA SER A 569 -11.04 -40.89 -2.79
C SER A 569 -12.29 -41.24 -2.00
N ILE A 570 -12.12 -41.58 -0.73
CA ILE A 570 -13.21 -41.93 0.20
C ILE A 570 -12.91 -41.41 1.61
N GLU A 571 -13.96 -41.23 2.40
CA GLU A 571 -13.84 -40.93 3.83
C GLU A 571 -14.27 -42.10 4.68
N TYR A 572 -13.58 -42.31 5.80
CA TYR A 572 -13.98 -43.24 6.84
C TYR A 572 -14.28 -42.46 8.12
N GLU A 573 -15.35 -42.84 8.80
CA GLU A 573 -15.69 -42.36 10.14
C GLU A 573 -15.26 -43.43 11.16
N SER A 574 -14.59 -43.01 12.24
CA SER A 574 -14.12 -43.94 13.27
C SER A 574 -15.30 -44.46 14.11
N PRO A 575 -15.60 -45.78 14.08
CA PRO A 575 -16.70 -46.33 14.88
C PRO A 575 -16.24 -46.50 16.34
N GLY A 576 -16.52 -45.53 17.22
CA GLY A 576 -16.18 -45.74 18.64
C GLY A 576 -16.25 -44.57 19.61
N GLU A 577 -16.54 -43.34 19.19
CA GLU A 577 -16.69 -42.23 20.14
C GLU A 577 -18.16 -42.02 20.47
N ASN A 578 -18.51 -42.08 21.76
CA ASN A 578 -19.83 -41.65 22.22
C ASN A 578 -20.04 -40.19 21.73
N PRO A 579 -21.25 -39.79 21.27
CA PRO A 579 -21.50 -38.40 20.90
C PRO A 579 -21.15 -37.39 22.00
N SER A 580 -21.12 -37.84 23.26
CA SER A 580 -20.70 -37.07 24.44
C SER A 580 -19.17 -36.91 24.63
N SER A 581 -18.32 -37.53 23.80
CA SER A 581 -16.86 -37.38 23.83
C SER A 581 -16.29 -36.50 22.72
N CYS A 582 -17.16 -35.91 21.90
CA CYS A 582 -16.80 -34.96 20.86
C CYS A 582 -16.15 -33.72 21.49
N SER A 583 -14.87 -33.43 21.19
CA SER A 583 -14.22 -32.24 21.77
C SER A 583 -14.70 -30.97 21.06
N SER A 584 -15.23 -30.03 21.84
CA SER A 584 -15.63 -28.72 21.32
C SER A 584 -14.41 -27.96 20.78
N PRO A 585 -14.59 -27.16 19.71
CA PRO A 585 -13.51 -26.30 19.21
C PRO A 585 -13.10 -25.28 20.27
N VAL A 586 -11.81 -24.94 20.30
CA VAL A 586 -11.24 -24.02 21.30
C VAL A 586 -10.60 -22.83 20.59
N TYR A 587 -10.99 -21.62 20.99
CA TYR A 587 -10.47 -20.35 20.47
C TYR A 587 -9.88 -19.51 21.61
N MET A 588 -8.61 -19.15 21.51
CA MET A 588 -7.89 -18.27 22.43
C MET A 588 -7.59 -16.96 21.70
N PHE A 589 -8.33 -15.91 22.02
CA PHE A 589 -8.10 -14.56 21.49
C PHE A 589 -6.90 -13.95 22.22
N VAL A 590 -5.87 -13.55 21.47
CA VAL A 590 -4.67 -12.89 21.99
C VAL A 590 -4.61 -11.50 21.37
N VAL A 591 -4.99 -10.49 22.14
CA VAL A 591 -5.29 -9.14 21.65
C VAL A 591 -4.25 -8.14 22.12
N ASP A 592 -3.69 -7.43 21.17
CA ASP A 592 -2.71 -6.37 21.41
C ASP A 592 -3.35 -5.05 21.82
N THR A 593 -2.90 -4.47 22.92
CA THR A 593 -3.40 -3.19 23.45
C THR A 593 -2.48 -2.01 23.17
N CYS A 594 -1.32 -2.22 22.53
CA CYS A 594 -0.37 -1.17 22.17
C CYS A 594 -0.66 -0.60 20.76
N ILE A 595 -1.92 -0.26 20.48
CA ILE A 595 -2.39 0.34 19.22
C ILE A 595 -3.04 1.69 19.51
N ILE A 596 -3.37 2.47 18.48
CA ILE A 596 -4.09 3.76 18.65
C ILE A 596 -5.58 3.52 18.96
N GLU A 597 -6.27 4.51 19.52
CA GLU A 597 -7.66 4.38 19.98
C GLU A 597 -8.64 4.05 18.84
N GLU A 598 -8.43 4.63 17.67
CA GLU A 598 -9.24 4.34 16.46
C GLU A 598 -9.12 2.88 16.04
N GLU A 599 -7.89 2.37 15.91
CA GLU A 599 -7.61 0.96 15.62
C GLU A 599 -8.19 0.01 16.67
N MET A 600 -8.14 0.40 17.95
CA MET A 600 -8.77 -0.33 19.05
C MET A 600 -10.28 -0.42 18.88
N ALA A 601 -10.93 0.67 18.45
CA ALA A 601 -12.37 0.69 18.20
C ALA A 601 -12.75 -0.25 17.04
N PHE A 602 -12.00 -0.23 15.94
CA PHE A 602 -12.22 -1.15 14.82
C PHE A 602 -12.02 -2.62 15.23
N LEU A 603 -10.95 -2.92 15.97
CA LEU A 603 -10.67 -4.26 16.45
C LEU A 603 -11.75 -4.76 17.41
N ARG A 604 -12.19 -3.93 18.36
CA ARG A 604 -13.29 -4.26 19.29
C ARG A 604 -14.57 -4.61 18.55
N SER A 605 -14.93 -3.79 17.55
CA SER A 605 -16.12 -4.01 16.71
C SER A 605 -16.04 -5.35 15.95
N ALA A 606 -14.89 -5.61 15.32
CA ALA A 606 -14.67 -6.85 14.56
C ALA A 606 -14.67 -8.10 15.46
N LEU A 607 -14.05 -8.02 16.65
CA LEU A 607 -14.07 -9.11 17.64
C LEU A 607 -15.47 -9.38 18.17
N SER A 608 -16.25 -8.34 18.46
CA SER A 608 -17.64 -8.48 18.92
C SER A 608 -18.48 -9.21 17.87
N GLN A 609 -18.37 -8.79 16.61
CA GLN A 609 -19.04 -9.47 15.49
C GLN A 609 -18.58 -10.92 15.32
N ALA A 610 -17.28 -11.19 15.48
CA ALA A 610 -16.73 -12.54 15.39
C ALA A 610 -17.25 -13.46 16.51
N ILE A 611 -17.40 -12.94 17.72
CA ILE A 611 -17.92 -13.68 18.88
C ILE A 611 -19.40 -14.01 18.70
N ASP A 612 -20.20 -13.11 18.15
CA ASP A 612 -21.61 -13.37 17.85
C ASP A 612 -21.82 -14.49 16.81
N LEU A 613 -20.79 -14.78 16.00
CA LEU A 613 -20.81 -15.86 14.99
C LEU A 613 -20.24 -17.18 15.53
N LEU A 614 -19.70 -17.23 16.75
CA LEU A 614 -19.14 -18.45 17.32
C LEU A 614 -20.24 -19.49 17.62
N PRO A 615 -19.99 -20.79 17.37
CA PRO A 615 -20.89 -21.84 17.84
C PRO A 615 -20.99 -21.86 19.38
N ASP A 616 -22.21 -22.00 19.92
CA ASP A 616 -22.52 -21.92 21.35
C ASP A 616 -21.65 -22.80 22.27
N ASN A 617 -21.21 -23.96 21.77
CA ASN A 617 -20.44 -24.96 22.50
C ASN A 617 -18.92 -24.78 22.38
N SER A 618 -18.45 -23.78 21.62
CA SER A 618 -17.02 -23.48 21.43
C SER A 618 -16.43 -22.94 22.72
N LEU A 619 -15.27 -23.47 23.13
CA LEU A 619 -14.57 -22.96 24.31
C LEU A 619 -13.77 -21.71 23.93
N VAL A 620 -13.99 -20.62 24.66
CA VAL A 620 -13.35 -19.32 24.43
C VAL A 620 -12.47 -18.93 25.61
N GLY A 621 -11.29 -18.39 25.30
CA GLY A 621 -10.39 -17.74 26.24
C GLY A 621 -9.89 -16.41 25.70
N LEU A 622 -9.49 -15.50 26.60
CA LEU A 622 -9.01 -14.17 26.25
C LEU A 622 -7.70 -13.85 26.98
N ILE A 623 -6.71 -13.40 26.21
CA ILE A 623 -5.46 -12.81 26.67
C ILE A 623 -5.34 -11.45 26.01
N THR A 624 -5.08 -10.41 26.80
CA THR A 624 -4.71 -9.09 26.28
C THR A 624 -3.26 -8.80 26.62
N PHE A 625 -2.55 -8.05 25.80
CA PHE A 625 -1.14 -7.76 26.07
C PHE A 625 -0.69 -6.41 25.52
N GLY A 626 0.25 -5.80 26.25
CA GLY A 626 0.96 -4.60 25.84
C GLY A 626 2.37 -4.66 26.41
N THR A 627 2.66 -3.82 27.41
CA THR A 627 3.88 -3.93 28.23
C THR A 627 3.87 -5.20 29.10
N LEU A 628 2.67 -5.64 29.52
CA LEU A 628 2.43 -6.82 30.34
C LEU A 628 1.48 -7.78 29.62
N VAL A 629 1.46 -9.05 30.04
CA VAL A 629 0.51 -10.05 29.53
C VAL A 629 -0.59 -10.28 30.56
N HIS A 630 -1.84 -10.13 30.15
CA HIS A 630 -3.04 -10.21 30.97
C HIS A 630 -3.88 -11.43 30.55
N VAL A 631 -3.98 -12.43 31.43
CA VAL A 631 -4.80 -13.63 31.21
C VAL A 631 -6.11 -13.47 31.98
N HIS A 632 -7.23 -13.41 31.26
CA HIS A 632 -8.55 -13.11 31.84
C HIS A 632 -9.26 -14.38 32.32
N GLU A 633 -9.83 -14.32 33.54
CA GLU A 633 -10.64 -15.38 34.14
C GLU A 633 -12.13 -15.12 33.82
N LEU A 634 -12.65 -15.75 32.77
CA LEU A 634 -14.02 -15.54 32.28
C LEU A 634 -15.10 -16.23 33.13
N GLY A 635 -14.72 -17.21 33.96
CA GLY A 635 -15.67 -18.05 34.71
C GLY A 635 -16.35 -17.38 35.91
N PHE A 636 -16.01 -16.13 36.24
CA PHE A 636 -16.55 -15.40 37.38
C PHE A 636 -17.15 -14.05 36.97
N GLY A 637 -18.38 -14.07 36.44
CA GLY A 637 -19.05 -12.86 35.91
C GLY A 637 -19.41 -11.77 36.92
N GLN A 638 -19.24 -11.98 38.23
CA GLN A 638 -19.50 -10.95 39.25
C GLN A 638 -18.33 -9.96 39.42
N LEU A 639 -17.10 -10.38 39.07
CA LEU A 639 -15.90 -9.54 39.17
C LEU A 639 -14.86 -10.02 38.15
N ALA A 640 -14.51 -9.17 37.19
CA ALA A 640 -13.44 -9.47 36.25
C ALA A 640 -12.10 -9.65 37.00
N LYS A 641 -11.50 -10.83 36.87
CA LYS A 641 -10.20 -11.15 37.47
C LYS A 641 -9.19 -11.48 36.37
N THR A 642 -8.01 -10.88 36.50
CA THR A 642 -6.96 -10.99 35.48
C THR A 642 -5.63 -11.35 36.14
N TYR A 643 -4.90 -12.29 35.54
CA TYR A 643 -3.55 -12.67 35.94
C TYR A 643 -2.54 -11.93 35.08
N VAL A 644 -1.58 -11.25 35.73
CA VAL A 644 -0.63 -10.38 35.04
C VAL A 644 0.77 -10.98 35.09
N PHE A 645 1.37 -11.16 33.92
CA PHE A 645 2.74 -11.66 33.74
C PHE A 645 3.63 -10.57 33.15
N LYS A 646 4.92 -10.59 33.50
CA LYS A 646 5.90 -9.63 32.99
C LYS A 646 6.23 -9.95 31.53
N GLY A 647 6.03 -8.98 30.62
CA GLY A 647 6.32 -9.15 29.19
C GLY A 647 7.79 -9.41 28.85
N SER A 648 8.72 -8.97 29.72
CA SER A 648 10.16 -9.07 29.52
C SER A 648 10.79 -10.44 29.77
N LYS A 649 10.03 -11.37 30.38
CA LYS A 649 10.52 -12.69 30.76
C LYS A 649 9.63 -13.76 30.17
N ASP A 650 10.25 -14.80 29.63
CA ASP A 650 9.54 -16.01 29.24
C ASP A 650 9.00 -16.73 30.49
N VAL A 651 7.82 -17.32 30.38
CA VAL A 651 7.10 -17.96 31.49
C VAL A 651 6.98 -19.46 31.19
N SER A 652 7.57 -20.30 32.03
CA SER A 652 7.48 -21.76 31.84
C SER A 652 6.08 -22.29 32.18
N LYS A 653 5.69 -23.43 31.59
CA LYS A 653 4.42 -24.11 31.89
C LYS A 653 4.24 -24.34 33.39
N GLU A 654 5.27 -24.76 34.10
CA GLU A 654 5.21 -25.03 35.54
C GLU A 654 5.00 -23.74 36.35
N GLN A 655 5.71 -22.67 36.01
CA GLN A 655 5.58 -21.37 36.68
C GLN A 655 4.19 -20.78 36.48
N LEU A 656 3.66 -20.89 35.26
CA LEU A 656 2.31 -20.43 34.92
C LEU A 656 1.25 -21.16 35.73
N LEU A 657 1.33 -22.50 35.78
CA LEU A 657 0.35 -23.32 36.52
C LEU A 657 0.41 -23.11 38.03
N GLU A 658 1.60 -22.87 38.58
CA GLU A 658 1.78 -22.54 40.00
C GLU A 658 1.16 -21.17 40.33
N GLN A 659 1.45 -20.13 39.54
CA GLN A 659 0.94 -18.78 39.75
C GLN A 659 -0.59 -18.69 39.56
N MET A 660 -1.15 -19.45 38.62
CA MET A 660 -2.60 -19.51 38.37
C MET A 660 -3.36 -20.46 39.32
N SER A 661 -2.64 -21.10 40.26
CA SER A 661 -3.19 -21.97 41.30
C SER A 661 -3.94 -23.20 40.76
N PHE A 662 -3.47 -23.81 39.68
CA PHE A 662 -4.07 -25.03 39.12
C PHE A 662 -3.95 -26.26 40.04
N PHE A 663 -2.97 -26.28 40.96
CA PHE A 663 -2.71 -27.42 41.86
C PHE A 663 -2.88 -27.06 43.35
N LEU A 664 -4.10 -26.69 43.76
CA LEU A 664 -4.42 -26.54 45.18
C LEU A 664 -4.65 -27.93 45.82
N LYS A 665 -3.65 -28.45 46.55
CA LYS A 665 -3.75 -29.53 47.56
C LYS A 665 -3.77 -31.02 47.13
N LYS A 666 -3.12 -31.46 46.05
CA LYS A 666 -2.75 -32.90 45.86
C LYS A 666 -1.36 -33.08 45.26
N PRO A 667 -0.61 -34.15 45.63
CA PRO A 667 0.76 -34.35 45.16
C PRO A 667 0.81 -34.68 43.66
N LYS A 668 1.86 -34.17 42.98
CA LYS A 668 2.17 -34.48 41.57
C LYS A 668 2.18 -36.01 41.34
N PRO A 669 1.54 -36.54 40.28
CA PRO A 669 1.67 -37.94 39.94
C PRO A 669 3.12 -38.26 39.53
N ALA A 670 3.68 -39.30 40.14
CA ALA A 670 5.06 -39.73 39.95
C ALA A 670 5.17 -40.77 38.83
N THR A 671 4.99 -40.39 37.55
CA THR A 671 5.51 -41.13 36.39
C THR A 671 5.25 -40.36 35.10
N GLY A 672 6.24 -40.39 34.20
CA GLY A 672 6.28 -39.65 32.93
C GLY A 672 5.26 -40.08 31.88
N VAL A 673 5.12 -39.16 30.93
CA VAL A 673 4.10 -39.04 29.88
C VAL A 673 4.10 -40.22 28.90
N ILE A 674 2.94 -40.85 28.72
CA ILE A 674 2.54 -41.51 27.48
C ILE A 674 1.15 -40.96 27.12
N ALA A 675 1.07 -40.32 25.95
CA ALA A 675 -0.13 -39.92 25.20
C ALA A 675 -1.48 -39.81 25.95
N GLY A 676 -1.99 -38.58 26.10
CA GLY A 676 -3.44 -38.33 26.13
C GLY A 676 -4.14 -38.21 27.49
N ALA A 677 -3.45 -38.23 28.62
CA ALA A 677 -4.08 -37.97 29.93
C ALA A 677 -3.93 -36.49 30.34
N ARG A 678 -5.06 -35.79 30.60
CA ARG A 678 -5.09 -34.45 31.23
C ARG A 678 -4.26 -34.50 32.52
N ASP A 679 -3.34 -33.56 32.72
CA ASP A 679 -2.40 -33.48 33.87
C ASP A 679 -3.12 -33.30 35.24
N GLY A 680 -3.96 -34.23 35.69
CA GLY A 680 -4.63 -34.17 37.00
C GLY A 680 -5.46 -32.89 37.28
N LEU A 681 -5.70 -32.05 36.27
CA LEU A 681 -6.44 -30.80 36.37
C LEU A 681 -7.94 -31.08 36.45
N SER A 682 -8.62 -30.46 37.39
CA SER A 682 -10.07 -30.57 37.50
C SER A 682 -10.75 -29.79 36.36
N THR A 683 -11.92 -30.26 35.91
CA THR A 683 -12.74 -29.52 34.93
C THR A 683 -13.05 -28.11 35.42
N GLU A 684 -13.26 -27.95 36.74
CA GLU A 684 -13.46 -26.65 37.40
C GLU A 684 -12.25 -25.72 37.25
N SER A 685 -11.02 -26.24 37.23
CA SER A 685 -9.81 -25.43 37.05
C SER A 685 -9.68 -24.91 35.61
N ILE A 686 -10.12 -25.70 34.63
CA ILE A 686 -10.08 -25.35 33.20
C ILE A 686 -11.19 -24.34 32.87
N SER A 687 -12.40 -24.57 33.39
CA SER A 687 -13.58 -23.72 33.19
C SER A 687 -13.47 -22.33 33.81
N ARG A 688 -12.33 -22.00 34.44
CA ARG A 688 -12.00 -20.64 34.86
C ARG A 688 -11.55 -19.77 33.69
N PHE A 689 -10.85 -20.36 32.73
CA PHE A 689 -10.18 -19.65 31.63
C PHE A 689 -10.72 -20.01 30.25
N LEU A 690 -11.32 -21.20 30.11
CA LEU A 690 -11.94 -21.68 28.87
C LEU A 690 -13.39 -22.08 29.16
N LEU A 691 -14.35 -21.30 28.67
CA LEU A 691 -15.78 -21.56 28.84
C LEU A 691 -16.50 -21.64 27.50
N PRO A 692 -17.63 -22.36 27.41
CA PRO A 692 -18.51 -22.28 26.25
C PRO A 692 -18.90 -20.83 25.95
N ALA A 693 -18.91 -20.44 24.68
CA ALA A 693 -19.27 -19.10 24.23
C ALA A 693 -20.65 -18.66 24.78
N SER A 694 -21.60 -19.58 24.83
CA SER A 694 -22.94 -19.37 25.41
C SER A 694 -22.93 -19.04 26.92
N ASP A 695 -21.95 -19.54 27.67
CA ASP A 695 -21.84 -19.34 29.12
C ASP A 695 -21.07 -18.05 29.49
N CYS A 696 -20.11 -17.63 28.65
CA CYS A 696 -19.26 -16.47 28.93
C CYS A 696 -19.53 -15.24 28.05
N GLY A 697 -20.53 -15.27 27.16
CA GLY A 697 -20.80 -14.18 26.20
C GLY A 697 -20.91 -12.79 26.85
N PHE A 698 -21.65 -12.67 27.96
CA PHE A 698 -21.76 -11.39 28.69
C PHE A 698 -20.41 -10.92 29.27
N ALA A 699 -19.67 -11.83 29.93
CA ALA A 699 -18.38 -11.48 30.54
C ALA A 699 -17.36 -11.10 29.47
N LEU A 700 -17.34 -11.81 28.34
CA LEU A 700 -16.45 -11.55 27.22
C LEU A 700 -16.75 -10.20 26.56
N ASN A 701 -18.01 -9.94 26.23
CA ASN A 701 -18.42 -8.65 25.64
C ASN A 701 -18.18 -7.48 26.60
N SER A 702 -18.43 -7.65 27.91
CA SER A 702 -18.11 -6.63 28.91
C SER A 702 -16.61 -6.31 28.96
N VAL A 703 -15.74 -7.32 28.92
CA VAL A 703 -14.28 -7.09 28.89
C VAL A 703 -13.84 -6.43 27.57
N LEU A 704 -14.47 -6.78 26.45
CA LEU A 704 -14.16 -6.16 25.16
C LEU A 704 -14.62 -4.70 25.09
N GLU A 705 -15.81 -4.38 25.60
CA GLU A 705 -16.32 -3.01 25.71
C GLU A 705 -15.42 -2.14 26.60
N GLU A 706 -14.90 -2.71 27.69
CA GLU A 706 -13.99 -2.02 28.61
C GLU A 706 -12.52 -1.99 28.14
N LEU A 707 -12.17 -2.69 27.06
CA LEU A 707 -10.78 -2.85 26.59
C LEU A 707 -10.14 -1.49 26.25
N GLN A 708 -9.14 -1.07 27.02
CA GLN A 708 -8.41 0.18 26.78
C GLN A 708 -7.03 -0.08 26.16
N ASN A 709 -6.42 0.98 25.62
CA ASN A 709 -5.03 0.98 25.21
C ASN A 709 -4.09 0.72 26.41
N ASP A 710 -2.88 0.24 26.12
CA ASP A 710 -1.87 -0.01 27.16
C ASP A 710 -1.61 1.30 27.94
N PRO A 711 -1.73 1.32 29.28
CA PRO A 711 -1.74 2.56 30.06
C PRO A 711 -0.34 3.20 30.19
N TRP A 712 0.69 2.57 29.63
CA TRP A 712 2.07 3.03 29.73
C TRP A 712 2.36 4.09 28.69
N GLN A 713 2.82 5.25 29.13
CA GLN A 713 3.19 6.34 28.22
C GLN A 713 4.38 5.93 27.34
N VAL A 714 4.25 6.23 26.05
CA VAL A 714 5.29 5.98 25.04
C VAL A 714 6.03 7.30 24.77
N PRO A 715 7.35 7.38 25.01
CA PRO A 715 8.15 8.54 24.63
C PRO A 715 8.10 8.81 23.11
N THR A 716 8.22 10.06 22.67
CA THR A 716 8.13 10.45 21.25
C THR A 716 9.21 9.85 20.36
N ASP A 717 10.35 9.46 20.94
CA ASP A 717 11.49 8.82 20.26
C ASP A 717 11.41 7.28 20.29
N GLN A 718 10.34 6.71 20.83
CA GLN A 718 10.23 5.27 21.05
C GLN A 718 8.93 4.67 20.52
N ARG A 719 9.01 3.40 20.12
CA ARG A 719 7.88 2.50 19.88
C ARG A 719 7.29 2.05 21.21
N ALA A 720 6.02 1.69 21.19
CA ALA A 720 5.36 1.06 22.32
C ALA A 720 6.09 -0.21 22.77
N THR A 721 6.02 -0.48 24.07
CA THR A 721 6.61 -1.68 24.65
C THR A 721 5.67 -2.86 24.40
N ARG A 722 5.97 -3.67 23.38
CA ARG A 722 5.09 -4.75 22.91
C ARG A 722 5.73 -6.12 23.14
N CYS A 723 5.08 -6.97 23.94
CA CYS A 723 5.61 -8.28 24.33
C CYS A 723 4.90 -9.49 23.66
N THR A 724 4.66 -9.40 22.34
CA THR A 724 3.96 -10.42 21.53
C THR A 724 4.50 -11.83 21.76
N SER A 725 5.82 -11.99 21.75
CA SER A 725 6.48 -13.29 21.97
C SER A 725 6.09 -13.95 23.30
N THR A 726 6.03 -13.18 24.39
CA THR A 726 5.65 -13.67 25.71
C THR A 726 4.16 -13.98 25.78
N ALA A 727 3.30 -13.15 25.19
CA ALA A 727 1.86 -13.40 25.14
C ALA A 727 1.53 -14.73 24.42
N LEU A 728 2.19 -15.01 23.30
CA LEU A 728 2.03 -16.27 22.57
C LEU A 728 2.57 -17.48 23.35
N SER A 729 3.70 -17.32 24.05
CA SER A 729 4.24 -18.36 24.94
C SER A 729 3.28 -18.72 26.07
N VAL A 730 2.69 -17.70 26.72
CA VAL A 730 1.68 -17.85 27.78
C VAL A 730 0.42 -18.55 27.25
N ALA A 731 -0.09 -18.15 26.07
CA ALA A 731 -1.23 -18.78 25.43
C ALA A 731 -0.96 -20.28 25.13
N ALA A 732 0.19 -20.59 24.55
CA ALA A 732 0.60 -21.96 24.25
C ALA A 732 0.78 -22.81 25.52
N CYS A 733 1.34 -22.25 26.58
CA CYS A 733 1.49 -22.95 27.86
C CYS A 733 0.14 -23.23 28.53
N LEU A 734 -0.78 -22.26 28.51
CA LEU A 734 -2.12 -22.39 29.07
C LEU A 734 -2.95 -23.45 28.33
N LEU A 735 -3.02 -23.37 27.00
CA LEU A 735 -3.71 -24.36 26.18
C LEU A 735 -3.06 -25.74 26.31
N GLY A 736 -1.74 -25.81 26.33
CA GLY A 736 -0.97 -27.04 26.53
C GLY A 736 -1.18 -27.71 27.90
N ALA A 737 -1.74 -26.99 28.88
CA ALA A 737 -2.17 -27.55 30.15
C ALA A 737 -3.66 -27.93 30.12
N CYS A 738 -4.52 -27.07 29.58
CA CYS A 738 -5.97 -27.24 29.60
C CYS A 738 -6.47 -28.31 28.61
N VAL A 739 -5.96 -28.29 27.37
CA VAL A 739 -6.46 -29.11 26.25
C VAL A 739 -5.32 -29.72 25.41
N PRO A 740 -4.37 -30.46 26.02
CA PRO A 740 -3.29 -31.09 25.27
C PRO A 740 -3.84 -32.19 24.35
N GLY A 741 -3.47 -32.15 23.07
CA GLY A 741 -3.85 -33.17 22.08
C GLY A 741 -5.25 -33.00 21.48
N SER A 742 -6.00 -31.97 21.87
CA SER A 742 -7.22 -31.51 21.19
C SER A 742 -6.86 -30.32 20.29
N GLY A 743 -7.59 -30.14 19.19
CA GLY A 743 -7.45 -28.94 18.36
C GLY A 743 -7.82 -27.68 19.14
N ALA A 744 -6.92 -26.70 19.17
CA ALA A 744 -7.16 -25.38 19.74
C ALA A 744 -6.46 -24.30 18.91
N ARG A 745 -7.13 -23.18 18.66
CA ARG A 745 -6.63 -22.06 17.86
C ARG A 745 -6.27 -20.88 18.75
N ILE A 746 -5.03 -20.41 18.63
CA ILE A 746 -4.57 -19.13 19.15
C ILE A 746 -4.77 -18.12 18.02
N MET A 747 -5.62 -17.12 18.24
CA MET A 747 -5.88 -16.05 17.27
C MET A 747 -5.19 -14.78 17.76
N ALA A 748 -4.05 -14.47 17.16
CA ALA A 748 -3.24 -13.32 17.54
C ALA A 748 -3.61 -12.10 16.69
N PHE A 749 -4.04 -11.02 17.34
CA PHE A 749 -4.34 -9.72 16.73
C PHE A 749 -3.24 -8.76 17.15
N VAL A 750 -2.36 -8.39 16.21
CA VAL A 750 -1.11 -7.67 16.51
C VAL A 750 -1.04 -6.40 15.67
N GLY A 751 -0.77 -5.27 16.31
CA GLY A 751 -0.74 -3.96 15.66
C GLY A 751 0.63 -3.30 15.60
N GLY A 752 1.69 -4.11 15.51
CA GLY A 752 3.06 -3.65 15.33
C GLY A 752 4.11 -4.66 15.82
N PRO A 753 5.40 -4.36 15.69
CA PRO A 753 6.44 -5.34 15.99
C PRO A 753 6.62 -5.56 17.49
N SER A 754 7.01 -6.77 17.88
CA SER A 754 7.40 -7.09 19.26
C SER A 754 8.69 -6.34 19.59
N THR A 755 8.67 -5.45 20.59
CA THR A 755 9.84 -4.67 21.02
C THR A 755 10.46 -5.19 22.32
N GLU A 756 9.75 -6.10 23.01
CA GLU A 756 10.20 -6.73 24.25
C GLU A 756 9.89 -8.24 24.27
N GLY A 757 10.61 -8.98 25.12
CA GLY A 757 10.48 -10.42 25.27
C GLY A 757 11.55 -11.25 24.53
N PRO A 758 11.50 -12.58 24.66
CA PRO A 758 12.50 -13.49 24.09
C PRO A 758 12.52 -13.49 22.56
N GLY A 759 11.40 -13.12 21.91
CA GLY A 759 11.24 -13.02 20.46
C GLY A 759 11.03 -11.60 19.96
N ALA A 760 11.70 -10.60 20.56
CA ALA A 760 11.67 -9.21 20.08
C ALA A 760 12.25 -9.10 18.65
N ILE A 761 11.59 -8.31 17.81
CA ILE A 761 11.85 -8.12 16.37
C ILE A 761 12.67 -6.85 16.12
N VAL A 762 12.45 -5.81 16.91
CA VAL A 762 13.14 -4.52 16.81
C VAL A 762 13.28 -3.92 18.20
N SER A 763 14.19 -2.96 18.39
CA SER A 763 14.27 -2.22 19.64
C SER A 763 13.13 -1.21 19.79
N LYS A 764 13.03 -0.63 20.99
CA LYS A 764 12.08 0.46 21.26
C LYS A 764 12.46 1.75 20.55
N ASN A 765 13.71 1.98 20.18
CA ASN A 765 14.13 3.28 19.65
C ASN A 765 13.71 3.46 18.18
N LEU A 766 13.00 4.53 17.85
CA LEU A 766 12.56 4.84 16.48
C LEU A 766 13.74 5.13 15.54
N SER A 767 14.90 5.57 16.07
CA SER A 767 16.11 5.76 15.26
C SER A 767 16.66 4.45 14.69
N GLU A 768 16.28 3.31 15.26
CA GLU A 768 16.60 2.00 14.73
C GLU A 768 15.44 1.52 13.82
N PRO A 769 15.65 1.40 12.50
CA PRO A 769 14.60 0.97 11.59
C PRO A 769 14.28 -0.52 11.77
N ILE A 770 13.08 -0.92 11.35
CA ILE A 770 12.74 -2.34 11.22
C ILE A 770 13.53 -2.91 10.03
N ARG A 771 14.00 -4.16 10.14
CA ARG A 771 14.84 -4.81 9.11
C ARG A 771 14.18 -4.78 7.72
N SER A 772 15.00 -4.58 6.70
CA SER A 772 14.68 -4.73 5.27
C SER A 772 15.31 -6.01 4.68
N HIS A 773 14.95 -6.41 3.45
CA HIS A 773 15.64 -7.52 2.76
C HIS A 773 17.14 -7.28 2.62
N LYS A 774 17.55 -6.03 2.36
CA LYS A 774 18.95 -5.64 2.27
C LYS A 774 19.70 -5.85 3.58
N ASP A 775 19.02 -5.70 4.72
CA ASP A 775 19.62 -5.95 6.03
C ASP A 775 19.76 -7.44 6.33
N LEU A 776 18.80 -8.25 5.87
CA LEU A 776 18.85 -9.71 5.98
C LEU A 776 19.98 -10.28 5.11
N ASP A 777 20.12 -9.82 3.87
CA ASP A 777 21.17 -10.26 2.94
C ASP A 777 22.59 -9.92 3.43
N LYS A 778 22.73 -8.81 4.16
CA LYS A 778 24.01 -8.36 4.74
C LYS A 778 24.26 -8.87 6.16
N ASP A 779 23.34 -9.66 6.72
CA ASP A 779 23.34 -10.10 8.13
C ASP A 779 23.47 -8.91 9.11
N SER A 780 22.87 -7.76 8.77
CA SER A 780 22.86 -6.53 9.59
C SER A 780 21.58 -6.36 10.42
N ALA A 781 20.74 -7.40 10.51
CA ALA A 781 19.51 -7.43 11.30
C ALA A 781 19.72 -8.15 12.66
N PRO A 782 20.06 -7.43 13.76
CA PRO A 782 20.54 -8.04 15.00
C PRO A 782 19.51 -8.91 15.73
N TYR A 783 18.22 -8.64 15.55
CA TYR A 783 17.13 -9.34 16.24
C TYR A 783 16.60 -10.56 15.48
N TYR A 784 16.73 -10.59 14.15
CA TYR A 784 16.04 -11.53 13.27
C TYR A 784 16.33 -13.00 13.64
N ASN A 785 17.61 -13.40 13.64
CA ASN A 785 18.02 -14.78 13.93
C ASN A 785 17.60 -15.26 15.33
N LYS A 786 17.55 -14.36 16.31
CA LYS A 786 17.13 -14.69 17.68
C LYS A 786 15.60 -14.86 17.76
N ALA A 787 14.85 -13.98 17.12
CA ALA A 787 13.39 -14.05 17.05
C ALA A 787 12.91 -15.29 16.29
N VAL A 788 13.48 -15.59 15.11
CA VAL A 788 13.17 -16.82 14.35
C VAL A 788 13.38 -18.07 15.21
N ARG A 789 14.52 -18.18 15.91
CA ARG A 789 14.79 -19.32 16.81
C ARG A 789 13.76 -19.46 17.93
N PHE A 790 13.28 -18.35 18.48
CA PHE A 790 12.21 -18.38 19.48
C PHE A 790 10.90 -18.91 18.90
N TYR A 791 10.45 -18.35 17.77
CA TYR A 791 9.20 -18.78 17.14
C TYR A 791 9.29 -20.21 16.58
N GLU A 792 10.47 -20.69 16.18
CA GLU A 792 10.69 -22.10 15.88
C GLU A 792 10.49 -23.01 17.09
N GLY A 793 10.92 -22.57 18.28
CA GLY A 793 10.69 -23.25 19.55
C GLY A 793 9.20 -23.33 19.89
N LEU A 794 8.51 -22.19 19.76
CA LEU A 794 7.06 -22.10 19.95
C LEU A 794 6.31 -23.01 18.95
N ALA A 795 6.71 -23.00 17.67
CA ALA A 795 6.13 -23.85 16.64
C ALA A 795 6.22 -25.34 17.02
N LYS A 796 7.39 -25.80 17.50
CA LYS A 796 7.59 -27.19 17.94
C LYS A 796 6.68 -27.54 19.11
N GLN A 797 6.51 -26.62 20.07
CA GLN A 797 5.60 -26.79 21.20
C GLN A 797 4.14 -26.93 20.73
N LEU A 798 3.65 -26.00 19.91
CA LEU A 798 2.28 -26.00 19.40
C LEU A 798 1.99 -27.26 18.56
N VAL A 799 2.92 -27.64 17.68
CA VAL A 799 2.81 -28.87 16.87
C VAL A 799 2.71 -30.12 17.73
N HIS A 800 3.52 -30.21 18.80
CA HIS A 800 3.46 -31.32 19.73
C HIS A 800 2.13 -31.38 20.50
N GLN A 801 1.56 -30.22 20.82
CA GLN A 801 0.29 -30.09 21.53
C GLN A 801 -0.94 -30.24 20.62
N GLY A 802 -0.77 -30.11 19.30
CA GLY A 802 -1.86 -30.13 18.32
C GLY A 802 -2.60 -28.79 18.19
N HIS A 803 -1.96 -27.68 18.56
CA HIS A 803 -2.53 -26.33 18.56
C HIS A 803 -2.11 -25.53 17.33
N ILE A 804 -2.94 -24.55 16.98
CA ILE A 804 -2.81 -23.71 15.80
C ILE A 804 -2.51 -22.27 16.21
N LEU A 805 -1.64 -21.58 15.47
CA LEU A 805 -1.43 -20.15 15.61
C LEU A 805 -1.92 -19.43 14.35
N ASP A 806 -3.03 -18.72 14.47
CA ASP A 806 -3.53 -17.78 13.47
C ASP A 806 -2.95 -16.37 13.77
N LEU A 807 -2.56 -15.65 12.72
CA LEU A 807 -1.98 -14.31 12.82
C LEU A 807 -2.78 -13.30 12.00
N PHE A 808 -3.36 -12.33 12.68
CA PHE A 808 -4.01 -11.15 12.10
C PHE A 808 -3.13 -9.93 12.42
N ALA A 809 -2.32 -9.52 11.45
CA ALA A 809 -1.38 -8.43 11.59
C ALA A 809 -1.94 -7.19 10.87
N CYS A 810 -2.19 -6.11 11.62
CA CYS A 810 -2.70 -4.86 11.07
C CYS A 810 -1.88 -3.68 11.55
N ALA A 811 -1.02 -3.13 10.69
CA ALA A 811 -0.21 -1.96 11.00
C ALA A 811 0.28 -1.30 9.70
N LEU A 812 0.57 0.00 9.77
CA LEU A 812 1.16 0.77 8.66
C LEU A 812 2.60 0.35 8.34
N ASP A 813 3.31 -0.23 9.31
CA ASP A 813 4.68 -0.74 9.17
C ASP A 813 4.73 -2.22 9.58
N GLN A 814 5.88 -2.86 9.39
CA GLN A 814 6.09 -4.29 9.61
C GLN A 814 5.82 -4.74 11.06
N VAL A 815 5.23 -5.92 11.22
CA VAL A 815 4.79 -6.51 12.50
C VAL A 815 5.71 -7.65 12.96
N GLY A 816 6.54 -8.18 12.06
CA GLY A 816 7.37 -9.37 12.27
C GLY A 816 6.76 -10.67 11.73
N VAL A 817 5.90 -10.57 10.69
CA VAL A 817 5.35 -11.74 9.99
C VAL A 817 6.46 -12.65 9.49
N ALA A 818 7.61 -12.10 9.06
CA ALA A 818 8.74 -12.90 8.59
C ALA A 818 9.28 -13.86 9.67
N GLU A 819 9.35 -13.44 10.93
CA GLU A 819 9.80 -14.29 12.04
C GLU A 819 8.70 -15.22 12.58
N LEU A 820 7.45 -14.73 12.60
CA LEU A 820 6.28 -15.49 13.05
C LEU A 820 5.85 -16.58 12.06
N LYS A 821 6.19 -16.42 10.77
CA LYS A 821 5.86 -17.33 9.67
C LYS A 821 6.06 -18.79 10.03
N VAL A 822 7.19 -19.13 10.64
CA VAL A 822 7.55 -20.53 10.94
C VAL A 822 6.57 -21.19 11.91
N ALA A 823 5.96 -20.44 12.82
CA ALA A 823 4.97 -20.94 13.76
C ALA A 823 3.59 -21.08 13.10
N VAL A 824 3.20 -20.11 12.28
CA VAL A 824 1.92 -20.15 11.55
C VAL A 824 1.92 -21.28 10.52
N GLU A 825 2.94 -21.37 9.67
CA GLU A 825 3.02 -22.38 8.60
C GLU A 825 3.12 -23.81 9.15
N ARG A 826 3.96 -24.06 10.16
CA ARG A 826 4.11 -25.42 10.74
C ARG A 826 2.85 -25.90 11.47
N THR A 827 2.06 -24.99 12.02
CA THR A 827 0.79 -25.33 12.69
C THR A 827 -0.41 -25.33 11.74
N GLY A 828 -0.26 -24.77 10.53
CA GLY A 828 -1.33 -24.66 9.55
C GLY A 828 -2.34 -23.56 9.85
N GLY A 829 -1.92 -22.54 10.60
CA GLY A 829 -2.76 -21.39 10.93
C GLY A 829 -3.04 -20.47 9.74
N LEU A 830 -4.00 -19.59 9.94
CA LEU A 830 -4.38 -18.54 9.00
C LEU A 830 -3.47 -17.33 9.18
N VAL A 831 -3.23 -16.60 8.09
CA VAL A 831 -2.52 -15.33 8.13
C VAL A 831 -3.31 -14.28 7.37
N VAL A 832 -3.48 -13.10 7.97
CA VAL A 832 -4.05 -11.91 7.35
C VAL A 832 -3.11 -10.76 7.64
N LEU A 833 -2.70 -10.05 6.58
CA LEU A 833 -1.87 -8.84 6.67
C LEU A 833 -2.67 -7.69 6.05
N ALA A 834 -2.84 -6.61 6.81
CA ALA A 834 -3.50 -5.38 6.36
C ALA A 834 -2.84 -4.16 7.01
N GLU A 835 -3.16 -2.97 6.51
CA GLU A 835 -2.64 -1.70 7.04
C GLU A 835 -3.37 -1.28 8.34
N SER A 836 -4.66 -1.64 8.46
CA SER A 836 -5.55 -1.25 9.55
C SER A 836 -6.58 -2.34 9.86
N PHE A 837 -6.98 -2.45 11.13
CA PHE A 837 -8.14 -3.25 11.57
C PHE A 837 -9.48 -2.66 11.05
N GLY A 838 -9.47 -1.43 10.58
CA GLY A 838 -10.58 -0.77 9.89
C GLY A 838 -10.83 -1.30 8.47
N HIS A 839 -9.80 -1.83 7.81
CA HIS A 839 -9.82 -2.21 6.41
C HIS A 839 -10.68 -3.47 6.15
N SER A 840 -11.32 -3.52 4.97
CA SER A 840 -12.23 -4.61 4.57
C SER A 840 -11.53 -5.97 4.54
N VAL A 841 -10.26 -6.01 4.10
CA VAL A 841 -9.42 -7.22 4.08
C VAL A 841 -9.38 -7.89 5.46
N PHE A 842 -9.19 -7.15 6.55
CA PHE A 842 -9.20 -7.72 7.89
C PHE A 842 -10.61 -8.10 8.35
N LYS A 843 -11.55 -7.14 8.32
CA LYS A 843 -12.91 -7.32 8.86
C LYS A 843 -13.62 -8.50 8.21
N GLU A 844 -13.63 -8.54 6.89
CA GLU A 844 -14.32 -9.57 6.13
C GLU A 844 -13.59 -10.93 6.23
N SER A 845 -12.25 -10.95 6.29
CA SER A 845 -11.50 -12.19 6.51
C SER A 845 -11.81 -12.79 7.88
N LEU A 846 -11.81 -11.97 8.94
CA LEU A 846 -12.15 -12.44 10.29
C LEU A 846 -13.59 -12.96 10.36
N ARG A 847 -14.53 -12.24 9.74
CA ARG A 847 -15.94 -12.66 9.66
C ARG A 847 -16.09 -14.04 9.01
N ARG A 848 -15.35 -14.31 7.93
CA ARG A 848 -15.37 -15.60 7.22
C ARG A 848 -14.82 -16.77 8.00
N VAL A 849 -13.96 -16.55 8.98
CA VAL A 849 -13.47 -17.62 9.86
C VAL A 849 -14.62 -18.30 10.61
N PHE A 850 -15.68 -17.54 10.92
CA PHE A 850 -16.82 -17.99 11.73
C PHE A 850 -18.15 -18.05 10.97
N GLN A 851 -18.18 -17.58 9.72
CA GLN A 851 -19.40 -17.59 8.91
C GLN A 851 -19.79 -19.02 8.53
N SER A 852 -21.04 -19.40 8.80
CA SER A 852 -21.64 -20.64 8.29
C SER A 852 -22.29 -20.41 6.91
N GLY A 853 -22.24 -21.40 6.03
CA GLY A 853 -22.95 -21.40 4.74
C GLY A 853 -22.09 -21.88 3.58
N ASP A 854 -22.39 -21.38 2.38
CA ASP A 854 -21.71 -21.80 1.15
C ASP A 854 -20.23 -21.41 1.11
N TYR A 855 -19.84 -20.37 1.87
CA TYR A 855 -18.46 -19.85 1.95
C TYR A 855 -17.73 -20.21 3.26
N ASP A 856 -18.23 -21.20 4.01
CA ASP A 856 -17.55 -21.70 5.22
C ASP A 856 -16.19 -22.32 4.87
N LEU A 857 -15.13 -21.90 5.57
CA LEU A 857 -13.77 -22.44 5.40
C LEU A 857 -13.68 -23.94 5.75
N GLY A 858 -14.56 -24.46 6.59
CA GLY A 858 -14.55 -25.87 7.00
C GLY A 858 -13.37 -26.23 7.87
N LEU A 859 -13.10 -25.40 8.89
CA LEU A 859 -11.95 -25.52 9.76
C LEU A 859 -11.91 -26.89 10.44
N SER A 860 -10.82 -27.62 10.21
CA SER A 860 -10.54 -28.95 10.72
C SER A 860 -9.22 -28.94 11.48
N SER A 861 -9.06 -29.84 12.44
CA SER A 861 -7.92 -29.80 13.35
C SER A 861 -7.34 -31.17 13.68
N ASN A 862 -6.23 -31.16 14.44
CA ASN A 862 -5.56 -32.35 14.96
C ASN A 862 -5.13 -33.38 13.89
N GLY A 863 -4.84 -32.91 12.68
CA GLY A 863 -4.54 -33.75 11.54
C GLY A 863 -3.22 -34.50 11.61
N ILE A 864 -3.19 -35.70 11.03
CA ILE A 864 -2.00 -36.47 10.69
C ILE A 864 -2.11 -36.84 9.22
N PHE A 865 -1.05 -36.57 8.46
CA PHE A 865 -0.97 -36.92 7.06
C PHE A 865 0.09 -38.00 6.84
N GLU A 866 -0.23 -39.08 6.14
CA GLU A 866 0.68 -40.17 5.81
C GLU A 866 0.67 -40.47 4.30
N ILE A 867 1.85 -40.77 3.75
CA ILE A 867 2.00 -41.15 2.34
C ILE A 867 2.50 -42.58 2.25
N ASN A 868 1.81 -43.40 1.46
CA ASN A 868 2.27 -44.69 0.97
C ASN A 868 2.50 -44.60 -0.54
N CYS A 869 3.58 -45.20 -1.04
CA CYS A 869 3.85 -45.26 -2.48
C CYS A 869 4.51 -46.59 -2.87
N SER A 870 4.56 -46.88 -4.17
CA SER A 870 5.27 -48.05 -4.71
C SER A 870 6.72 -48.09 -4.23
N LYS A 871 7.29 -49.29 -4.06
CA LYS A 871 8.65 -49.52 -3.51
C LYS A 871 9.76 -48.68 -4.20
N ASP A 872 9.60 -48.45 -5.50
CA ASP A 872 10.54 -47.75 -6.37
C ASP A 872 10.38 -46.23 -6.36
N ILE A 873 9.46 -45.70 -5.55
CA ILE A 873 9.28 -44.28 -5.30
C ILE A 873 9.64 -44.00 -3.85
N LYS A 874 10.29 -42.85 -3.62
CA LYS A 874 10.59 -42.32 -2.29
C LYS A 874 10.03 -40.91 -2.16
N VAL A 875 9.73 -40.50 -0.93
CA VAL A 875 9.25 -39.16 -0.61
C VAL A 875 10.43 -38.28 -0.20
N GLN A 876 10.64 -37.18 -0.92
CA GLN A 876 11.67 -36.18 -0.57
C GLN A 876 11.18 -35.26 0.54
N GLY A 877 9.91 -34.87 0.49
CA GLY A 877 9.23 -34.11 1.55
C GLY A 877 8.04 -33.31 1.02
N ILE A 878 7.58 -32.37 1.84
CA ILE A 878 6.41 -31.52 1.57
C ILE A 878 6.77 -30.05 1.69
N ILE A 879 6.31 -29.24 0.73
CA ILE A 879 6.26 -27.78 0.84
C ILE A 879 4.79 -27.38 1.04
N GLY A 880 4.48 -26.80 2.20
CA GLY A 880 3.12 -26.44 2.60
C GLY A 880 2.91 -26.48 4.11
N PRO A 881 1.70 -26.13 4.58
CA PRO A 881 1.36 -25.97 6.00
C PRO A 881 1.31 -27.29 6.77
N CYS A 882 2.48 -27.80 7.16
CA CYS A 882 2.62 -29.02 7.94
C CYS A 882 3.95 -29.06 8.71
N ALA A 883 4.07 -30.01 9.63
CA ALA A 883 5.31 -30.27 10.35
C ALA A 883 5.73 -31.73 10.26
N SER A 884 7.01 -32.00 10.00
CA SER A 884 7.54 -33.36 9.95
C SER A 884 7.43 -34.06 11.31
N LEU A 885 6.94 -35.32 11.32
CA LEU A 885 6.96 -36.17 12.51
C LEU A 885 8.30 -36.91 12.71
N GLY A 886 9.30 -36.69 11.85
CA GLY A 886 10.63 -37.29 11.97
C GLY A 886 10.66 -38.82 11.89
N LYS A 887 9.61 -39.45 11.36
CA LYS A 887 9.53 -40.91 11.22
C LYS A 887 10.30 -41.36 9.97
N LYS A 888 11.62 -41.48 10.08
CA LYS A 888 12.45 -42.00 8.99
C LYS A 888 12.09 -43.47 8.73
N GLY A 889 11.70 -43.77 7.49
CA GLY A 889 11.24 -45.11 7.09
C GLY A 889 11.75 -45.50 5.70
N GLN A 890 11.35 -46.68 5.24
CA GLN A 890 11.74 -47.18 3.91
C GLN A 890 11.23 -46.33 2.75
N LEU A 891 10.21 -45.50 2.98
CA LEU A 891 9.62 -44.61 1.97
C LEU A 891 10.31 -43.25 1.90
N SER A 892 11.14 -42.88 2.87
CA SER A 892 11.84 -41.59 2.89
C SER A 892 13.03 -41.60 1.92
N SER A 893 13.19 -40.52 1.14
CA SER A 893 14.38 -40.32 0.29
C SER A 893 15.58 -39.85 1.11
N ASP A 894 16.77 -40.05 0.57
CA ASP A 894 18.01 -39.47 1.09
C ASP A 894 18.15 -37.99 0.73
N THR A 895 17.51 -37.54 -0.36
CA THR A 895 17.42 -36.13 -0.74
C THR A 895 16.18 -35.51 -0.10
N VAL A 896 16.37 -34.43 0.66
CA VAL A 896 15.33 -33.80 1.48
C VAL A 896 14.93 -32.45 0.88
N ILE A 897 13.63 -32.24 0.69
CA ILE A 897 13.06 -30.95 0.28
C ILE A 897 11.91 -30.60 1.23
N GLY A 898 11.82 -29.34 1.67
CA GLY A 898 10.79 -28.89 2.61
C GLY A 898 10.80 -29.66 3.93
N GLN A 899 9.61 -30.01 4.42
CA GLN A 899 9.42 -30.91 5.55
C GLN A 899 9.66 -32.36 5.11
N GLY A 900 10.93 -32.79 5.04
CA GLY A 900 11.28 -34.15 4.62
C GLY A 900 11.76 -35.08 5.75
N ASN A 901 12.59 -36.06 5.39
CA ASN A 901 13.08 -37.13 6.28
C ASN A 901 11.97 -37.94 6.99
N THR A 902 10.77 -37.96 6.43
CA THR A 902 9.59 -38.64 6.99
C THR A 902 8.67 -39.12 5.86
N SER A 903 7.67 -39.91 6.22
CA SER A 903 6.50 -40.22 5.37
C SER A 903 5.19 -39.89 6.08
N ALA A 904 5.29 -39.19 7.21
CA ALA A 904 4.18 -38.77 8.03
C ALA A 904 4.41 -37.35 8.60
N TRP A 905 3.35 -36.54 8.60
CA TRP A 905 3.35 -35.13 9.01
C TRP A 905 2.20 -34.85 9.97
N LYS A 906 2.40 -33.87 10.85
CA LYS A 906 1.36 -33.26 11.64
C LYS A 906 0.77 -32.09 10.86
N MET A 907 -0.54 -31.96 10.86
CA MET A 907 -1.27 -30.82 10.32
C MET A 907 -2.24 -30.33 11.40
N CYS A 908 -1.81 -29.39 12.24
CA CYS A 908 -2.59 -29.02 13.43
C CYS A 908 -3.92 -28.36 13.05
N GLY A 909 -3.89 -27.44 12.08
CA GLY A 909 -5.06 -26.87 11.43
C GLY A 909 -5.03 -27.10 9.92
N MET A 910 -6.22 -27.26 9.35
CA MET A 910 -6.46 -27.29 7.91
C MET A 910 -7.88 -26.79 7.61
N ASP A 911 -8.10 -26.31 6.40
CA ASP A 911 -9.40 -25.91 5.85
C ASP A 911 -9.62 -26.62 4.51
N LYS A 912 -10.79 -26.40 3.89
CA LYS A 912 -11.17 -27.04 2.62
C LYS A 912 -10.22 -26.71 1.45
N SER A 913 -9.48 -25.59 1.50
CA SER A 913 -8.54 -25.16 0.45
C SER A 913 -7.08 -25.53 0.71
N THR A 914 -6.75 -25.94 1.93
CA THR A 914 -5.38 -26.29 2.36
C THR A 914 -4.76 -27.31 1.40
N THR A 915 -3.68 -26.92 0.74
CA THR A 915 -3.06 -27.69 -0.34
C THR A 915 -1.56 -27.85 -0.13
N LEU A 916 -1.07 -29.08 -0.29
CA LEU A 916 0.32 -29.47 -0.08
C LEU A 916 1.02 -29.75 -1.41
N CYS A 917 2.31 -29.40 -1.52
CA CYS A 917 3.16 -29.83 -2.63
C CYS A 917 4.05 -30.98 -2.17
N LEU A 918 3.72 -32.20 -2.60
CA LEU A 918 4.41 -33.44 -2.26
C LEU A 918 5.46 -33.71 -3.32
N ILE A 919 6.72 -33.91 -2.93
CA ILE A 919 7.82 -34.13 -3.88
C ILE A 919 8.39 -35.54 -3.72
N PHE A 920 8.59 -36.23 -4.84
CA PHE A 920 8.99 -37.63 -4.92
C PHE A 920 10.31 -37.82 -5.68
N ASP A 921 10.99 -38.92 -5.37
CA ASP A 921 12.19 -39.40 -6.06
C ASP A 921 11.93 -40.81 -6.63
N ILE A 922 12.36 -41.05 -7.87
CA ILE A 922 12.29 -42.37 -8.50
C ILE A 922 13.64 -43.05 -8.31
N VAL A 923 13.62 -44.19 -7.62
CA VAL A 923 14.86 -44.94 -7.28
C VAL A 923 15.08 -46.17 -8.15
N LYS A 924 14.18 -46.46 -9.08
CA LYS A 924 14.30 -47.59 -10.01
C LYS A 924 15.54 -47.44 -10.90
N LYS A 925 16.42 -48.44 -10.86
CA LYS A 925 17.63 -48.52 -11.71
C LYS A 925 17.33 -49.31 -12.98
N GLU A 926 17.95 -48.91 -14.08
CA GLU A 926 17.87 -49.62 -15.35
C GLU A 926 18.46 -51.04 -15.17
N THR A 927 17.65 -52.06 -15.41
CA THR A 927 18.09 -53.47 -15.28
C THR A 927 18.21 -54.04 -16.69
N PRO A 928 19.42 -54.45 -17.14
CA PRO A 928 19.56 -55.08 -18.44
C PRO A 928 19.01 -56.51 -18.36
N GLU A 929 17.93 -56.74 -19.10
CA GLU A 929 17.31 -58.04 -19.42
C GLU A 929 16.89 -58.96 -18.26
N LEU A 930 15.57 -59.13 -18.10
CA LEU A 930 14.93 -60.44 -17.97
C LEU A 930 13.45 -60.28 -18.31
N ALA A 931 13.03 -60.91 -19.40
CA ALA A 931 11.64 -61.07 -19.80
C ALA A 931 10.90 -61.93 -18.77
N VAL A 932 10.47 -61.30 -17.68
CA VAL A 932 9.49 -61.84 -16.74
C VAL A 932 8.25 -60.96 -16.86
N GLN A 933 7.08 -61.61 -16.92
CA GLN A 933 5.73 -61.05 -17.14
C GLN A 933 5.53 -59.61 -16.65
N PRO A 934 4.71 -58.79 -17.34
CA PRO A 934 4.49 -57.40 -16.97
C PRO A 934 3.80 -57.34 -15.60
N SER A 935 4.58 -57.14 -14.53
CA SER A 935 4.09 -56.41 -13.37
C SER A 935 3.59 -55.07 -13.91
N SER A 936 2.32 -54.72 -13.68
CA SER A 936 1.65 -53.53 -14.24
C SER A 936 2.61 -52.34 -14.36
N ASN A 937 2.69 -51.70 -15.54
CA ASN A 937 3.50 -50.50 -15.78
C ASN A 937 2.91 -49.28 -15.06
N GLN A 938 2.64 -49.39 -13.76
CA GLN A 938 1.97 -48.40 -12.93
C GLN A 938 2.73 -48.20 -11.64
N PHE A 939 2.81 -46.95 -11.23
CA PHE A 939 3.15 -46.55 -9.88
C PHE A 939 1.89 -46.15 -9.12
N TYR A 940 1.85 -46.51 -7.85
CA TYR A 940 0.71 -46.24 -6.97
C TYR A 940 1.14 -45.26 -5.88
N PHE A 941 0.22 -44.36 -5.53
CA PHE A 941 0.34 -43.44 -4.41
C PHE A 941 -0.94 -43.51 -3.59
N GLN A 942 -0.82 -43.47 -2.28
CA GLN A 942 -1.93 -43.38 -1.36
C GLN A 942 -1.65 -42.35 -0.29
N PHE A 943 -2.57 -41.39 -0.18
CA PHE A 943 -2.56 -40.27 0.73
C PHE A 943 -3.60 -40.53 1.81
N LEU A 944 -3.17 -40.57 3.06
CA LEU A 944 -4.03 -40.84 4.21
C LEU A 944 -4.04 -39.61 5.12
N THR A 945 -5.21 -39.02 5.32
CA THR A 945 -5.38 -37.83 6.16
C THR A 945 -6.32 -38.17 7.30
N TYR A 946 -5.77 -38.33 8.50
CA TYR A 946 -6.53 -38.47 9.74
C TYR A 946 -6.78 -37.08 10.28
N TYR A 947 -8.00 -36.72 10.62
CA TYR A 947 -8.26 -35.39 11.14
C TYR A 947 -9.54 -35.36 11.97
N GLN A 948 -9.64 -34.34 12.81
CA GLN A 948 -10.87 -34.00 13.49
C GLN A 948 -11.66 -33.04 12.60
N HIS A 949 -12.83 -33.50 12.15
CA HIS A 949 -13.73 -32.71 11.32
C HIS A 949 -14.36 -31.58 12.15
N ALA A 950 -14.91 -30.55 11.49
CA ALA A 950 -15.52 -29.38 12.13
C ALA A 950 -16.67 -29.74 13.12
N ASN A 951 -17.34 -30.87 12.91
CA ASN A 951 -18.36 -31.40 13.83
C ASN A 951 -17.76 -32.18 15.02
N GLY A 952 -16.43 -32.19 15.14
CA GLY A 952 -15.61 -32.83 16.16
C GLY A 952 -15.41 -34.34 16.01
N GLN A 953 -15.98 -34.98 14.99
CA GLN A 953 -15.76 -36.40 14.71
C GLN A 953 -14.37 -36.67 14.12
N MET A 954 -13.76 -37.78 14.51
CA MET A 954 -12.52 -38.26 13.89
C MET A 954 -12.80 -38.96 12.55
N ARG A 955 -12.18 -38.44 11.49
CA ARG A 955 -12.29 -38.96 10.12
C ARG A 955 -10.96 -39.34 9.53
N VAL A 956 -11.00 -40.22 8.52
CA VAL A 956 -9.85 -40.60 7.71
C VAL A 956 -10.20 -40.44 6.24
N ARG A 957 -9.59 -39.48 5.54
CA ARG A 957 -9.61 -39.42 4.08
C ARG A 957 -8.53 -40.35 3.54
N ALA A 958 -8.91 -41.24 2.63
CA ALA A 958 -7.98 -42.05 1.86
C ALA A 958 -8.14 -41.74 0.37
N THR A 959 -7.08 -41.23 -0.25
CA THR A 959 -7.01 -40.96 -1.69
C THR A 959 -5.93 -41.85 -2.28
N THR A 960 -6.30 -42.74 -3.20
CA THR A 960 -5.37 -43.65 -3.87
C THR A 960 -5.39 -43.39 -5.37
N LEU A 961 -4.23 -43.20 -5.97
CA LEU A 961 -4.08 -42.99 -7.40
C LEU A 961 -3.02 -43.90 -8.01
N SER A 962 -3.17 -44.15 -9.31
CA SER A 962 -2.18 -44.83 -10.14
C SER A 962 -1.72 -43.91 -11.28
N ARG A 963 -0.44 -43.94 -11.63
CA ARG A 963 0.10 -43.30 -12.84
C ARG A 963 0.96 -44.27 -13.63
N ARG A 964 0.80 -44.27 -14.96
CA ARG A 964 1.61 -45.12 -15.85
C ARG A 964 3.05 -44.64 -15.83
N TRP A 965 4.02 -45.57 -15.85
CA TRP A 965 5.42 -45.23 -16.09
C TRP A 965 5.91 -45.77 -17.44
N VAL A 966 6.91 -45.09 -18.01
CA VAL A 966 7.48 -45.37 -19.33
C VAL A 966 9.00 -45.46 -19.28
N THR A 967 9.58 -46.30 -20.14
CA THR A 967 11.03 -46.44 -20.34
C THR A 967 11.33 -46.82 -21.79
N GLY A 968 12.43 -46.32 -22.35
CA GLY A 968 12.90 -46.70 -23.68
C GLY A 968 12.43 -45.78 -24.83
N PRO A 969 12.49 -46.23 -26.10
CA PRO A 969 12.20 -45.37 -27.25
C PRO A 969 10.72 -44.93 -27.28
N GLY A 970 10.46 -43.63 -27.48
CA GLY A 970 9.12 -43.03 -27.44
C GLY A 970 8.72 -42.42 -26.10
N THR A 971 9.55 -42.59 -25.06
CA THR A 971 9.31 -42.06 -23.70
C THR A 971 9.03 -40.55 -23.69
N ILE A 972 9.75 -39.76 -24.49
CA ILE A 972 9.58 -38.29 -24.53
C ILE A 972 8.17 -37.90 -24.98
N GLN A 973 7.63 -38.54 -26.03
CA GLN A 973 6.27 -38.23 -26.54
C GLN A 973 5.19 -38.60 -25.51
N ASP A 974 5.36 -39.74 -24.84
CA ASP A 974 4.47 -40.19 -23.76
C ASP A 974 4.50 -39.25 -22.54
N LEU A 975 5.69 -38.77 -22.16
CA LEU A 975 5.86 -37.80 -21.07
C LEU A 975 5.21 -36.45 -21.42
N ILE A 976 5.43 -35.95 -22.64
CA ILE A 976 4.81 -34.71 -23.15
C ILE A 976 3.28 -34.81 -23.11
N ALA A 977 2.73 -35.96 -23.51
CA ALA A 977 1.28 -36.18 -23.51
C ALA A 977 0.66 -36.08 -22.10
N GLY A 978 1.42 -36.47 -21.07
CA GLY A 978 1.00 -36.41 -19.67
C GLY A 978 1.46 -35.18 -18.90
N PHE A 979 2.08 -34.18 -19.55
CA PHE A 979 2.59 -33.00 -18.88
C PHE A 979 1.47 -31.98 -18.59
N ASP A 980 1.39 -31.55 -17.33
CA ASP A 980 0.47 -30.53 -16.83
C ASP A 980 1.27 -29.27 -16.50
N GLN A 981 1.29 -28.33 -17.45
CA GLN A 981 2.07 -27.11 -17.36
C GLN A 981 1.66 -26.17 -16.21
N GLU A 982 0.39 -26.18 -15.79
CA GLU A 982 -0.07 -25.37 -14.65
C GLU A 982 0.46 -25.96 -13.33
N ALA A 983 0.24 -27.26 -13.12
CA ALA A 983 0.77 -27.94 -11.93
C ALA A 983 2.31 -27.86 -11.88
N ALA A 984 2.97 -27.94 -13.03
CA ALA A 984 4.41 -27.75 -13.16
C ALA A 984 4.85 -26.34 -12.71
N ALA A 985 4.15 -25.30 -13.15
CA ALA A 985 4.48 -23.92 -12.78
C ALA A 985 4.34 -23.70 -11.27
N VAL A 986 3.27 -24.22 -10.65
CA VAL A 986 3.05 -24.14 -9.21
C VAL A 986 4.12 -24.92 -8.42
N ALA A 987 4.47 -26.13 -8.88
CA ALA A 987 5.55 -26.91 -8.25
C ALA A 987 6.89 -26.18 -8.31
N MET A 988 7.22 -25.55 -9.44
CA MET A 988 8.44 -24.74 -9.59
C MET A 988 8.39 -23.47 -8.74
N ALA A 989 7.24 -22.79 -8.64
CA ALA A 989 7.06 -21.60 -7.81
C ALA A 989 7.28 -21.90 -6.31
N ARG A 990 6.72 -23.00 -5.80
CA ARG A 990 6.95 -23.45 -4.42
C ARG A 990 8.40 -23.86 -4.19
N LEU A 991 9.01 -24.53 -5.15
CA LEU A 991 10.40 -24.98 -5.04
C LEU A 991 11.40 -23.81 -5.05
N VAL A 992 11.23 -22.82 -5.93
CA VAL A 992 12.10 -21.63 -5.96
C VAL A 992 11.92 -20.80 -4.69
N SER A 993 10.68 -20.61 -4.23
CA SER A 993 10.38 -19.93 -2.96
C SER A 993 11.06 -20.62 -1.77
N PHE A 994 10.99 -21.95 -1.71
CA PHE A 994 11.66 -22.73 -0.66
C PHE A 994 13.18 -22.61 -0.73
N LYS A 995 13.77 -22.69 -1.92
CA LYS A 995 15.22 -22.59 -2.12
C LYS A 995 15.76 -21.22 -1.70
N MET A 996 15.05 -20.14 -2.05
CA MET A 996 15.40 -18.78 -1.62
C MET A 996 15.45 -18.62 -0.09
N GLU A 997 14.69 -19.41 0.66
CA GLU A 997 14.66 -19.32 2.13
C GLU A 997 15.73 -20.15 2.82
N VAL A 998 16.17 -21.23 2.18
CA VAL A 998 17.09 -22.21 2.79
C VAL A 998 18.53 -22.02 2.30
N GLU A 999 18.73 -21.46 1.11
CA GLU A 999 20.03 -21.32 0.46
C GLU A 999 20.47 -19.84 0.44
N ALA A 1000 21.48 -19.48 1.24
CA ALA A 1000 21.90 -18.08 1.47
C ALA A 1000 22.49 -17.35 0.24
N GLU A 1001 23.02 -18.06 -0.75
CA GLU A 1001 23.61 -17.49 -1.98
C GLU A 1001 22.90 -18.01 -3.24
N PHE A 1002 21.57 -18.13 -3.17
CA PHE A 1002 20.77 -18.68 -4.27
C PHE A 1002 20.30 -17.58 -5.22
N ASP A 1003 20.63 -17.74 -6.51
CA ASP A 1003 20.13 -16.91 -7.60
C ASP A 1003 18.87 -17.55 -8.21
N PRO A 1004 17.66 -17.11 -7.83
CA PRO A 1004 16.42 -17.75 -8.24
C PRO A 1004 16.13 -17.56 -9.73
N ILE A 1005 16.47 -16.39 -10.28
CA ILE A 1005 16.21 -16.05 -11.69
C ILE A 1005 17.06 -16.95 -12.58
N ARG A 1006 18.36 -17.03 -12.30
CA ARG A 1006 19.26 -17.90 -13.07
C ARG A 1006 18.92 -19.38 -12.93
N TRP A 1007 18.44 -19.80 -11.76
CA TRP A 1007 17.99 -21.17 -11.55
C TRP A 1007 16.75 -21.50 -12.39
N LEU A 1008 15.74 -20.61 -12.40
CA LEU A 1008 14.55 -20.74 -13.22
C LEU A 1008 14.88 -20.72 -14.72
N ASP A 1009 15.70 -19.77 -15.17
CA ASP A 1009 16.08 -19.62 -16.57
C ASP A 1009 16.84 -20.87 -17.06
N LYS A 1010 17.78 -21.41 -16.26
CA LYS A 1010 18.47 -22.67 -16.58
C LYS A 1010 17.53 -23.88 -16.63
N ALA A 1011 16.59 -23.97 -15.68
CA ALA A 1011 15.61 -25.04 -15.67
C ALA A 1011 14.73 -24.99 -16.92
N LEU A 1012 14.26 -23.80 -17.30
CA LEU A 1012 13.45 -23.61 -18.49
C LEU A 1012 14.22 -23.94 -19.78
N ILE A 1013 15.46 -23.46 -19.92
CA ILE A 1013 16.31 -23.79 -21.08
C ILE A 1013 16.50 -25.31 -21.18
N HIS A 1014 16.82 -25.98 -20.06
CA HIS A 1014 17.06 -27.42 -20.09
C HIS A 1014 15.78 -28.21 -20.45
N LEU A 1015 14.62 -27.79 -19.94
CA LEU A 1015 13.33 -28.38 -20.29
C LEU A 1015 13.00 -28.16 -21.77
N CYS A 1016 13.19 -26.96 -22.30
CA CYS A 1016 12.99 -26.66 -23.72
C CYS A 1016 13.95 -27.42 -24.63
N SER A 1017 15.22 -27.60 -24.24
CA SER A 1017 16.19 -28.40 -25.01
C SER A 1017 15.84 -29.88 -25.01
N GLN A 1018 15.23 -30.38 -23.92
CA GLN A 1018 14.90 -31.80 -23.78
C GLN A 1018 13.58 -32.19 -24.46
N PHE A 1019 12.58 -31.29 -24.43
CA PHE A 1019 11.21 -31.58 -24.88
C PHE A 1019 10.75 -30.75 -26.08
N GLY A 1020 11.55 -29.79 -26.54
CA GLY A 1020 11.27 -28.99 -27.74
C GLY A 1020 11.75 -29.65 -29.03
N GLU A 1021 11.14 -29.25 -30.14
CA GLU A 1021 11.55 -29.65 -31.49
C GLU A 1021 12.30 -28.49 -32.14
N TYR A 1022 13.53 -28.74 -32.61
CA TYR A 1022 14.36 -27.72 -33.25
C TYR A 1022 15.48 -28.34 -34.10
N GLN A 1023 16.00 -27.53 -35.02
CA GLN A 1023 17.28 -27.75 -35.68
C GLN A 1023 18.38 -26.97 -34.94
N LYS A 1024 19.52 -27.64 -34.73
CA LYS A 1024 20.65 -27.04 -34.02
C LYS A 1024 21.10 -25.74 -34.69
N ASP A 1025 21.43 -24.74 -33.89
CA ASP A 1025 21.89 -23.40 -34.31
C ASP A 1025 20.86 -22.60 -35.15
N SER A 1026 19.57 -23.02 -35.16
CA SER A 1026 18.49 -22.35 -35.90
C SER A 1026 17.31 -21.97 -34.99
N PRO A 1027 17.31 -20.76 -34.40
CA PRO A 1027 16.29 -20.36 -33.41
C PRO A 1027 14.86 -20.37 -33.97
N SER A 1028 14.68 -19.98 -35.23
CA SER A 1028 13.36 -19.94 -35.89
C SER A 1028 12.73 -21.32 -36.12
N SER A 1029 13.50 -22.40 -35.96
CA SER A 1029 12.98 -23.77 -36.05
C SER A 1029 12.42 -24.30 -34.73
N PHE A 1030 12.60 -23.57 -33.64
CA PHE A 1030 12.16 -24.00 -32.31
C PHE A 1030 10.64 -23.99 -32.20
N SER A 1031 10.09 -25.10 -31.72
CA SER A 1031 8.66 -25.22 -31.39
C SER A 1031 8.44 -26.12 -30.18
N LEU A 1032 7.34 -25.87 -29.48
CA LEU A 1032 6.88 -26.66 -28.34
C LEU A 1032 5.53 -27.29 -28.62
N SER A 1033 5.31 -28.49 -28.10
CA SER A 1033 3.99 -29.11 -28.07
C SER A 1033 2.98 -28.22 -27.33
N PRO A 1034 1.70 -28.19 -27.72
CA PRO A 1034 0.65 -27.44 -27.01
C PRO A 1034 0.53 -27.76 -25.51
N ARG A 1035 1.01 -28.93 -25.07
CA ARG A 1035 1.06 -29.32 -23.64
C ARG A 1035 2.12 -28.53 -22.85
N LEU A 1036 3.12 -27.96 -23.51
CA LEU A 1036 4.22 -27.21 -22.89
C LEU A 1036 4.29 -25.74 -23.32
N SER A 1037 3.52 -25.32 -24.32
CA SER A 1037 3.70 -24.02 -24.97
C SER A 1037 3.43 -22.81 -24.08
N ILE A 1038 2.64 -22.96 -23.00
CA ILE A 1038 2.33 -21.88 -22.06
C ILE A 1038 3.34 -21.88 -20.89
N PHE A 1039 4.04 -22.99 -20.64
CA PHE A 1039 5.00 -23.09 -19.54
C PHE A 1039 6.10 -22.00 -19.56
N PRO A 1040 6.70 -21.61 -20.71
CA PRO A 1040 7.61 -20.47 -20.76
C PRO A 1040 6.97 -19.15 -20.31
N GLN A 1041 5.69 -18.94 -20.58
CA GLN A 1041 4.95 -17.75 -20.15
C GLN A 1041 4.76 -17.73 -18.62
N PHE A 1042 4.42 -18.88 -18.02
CA PHE A 1042 4.39 -18.96 -16.55
C PHE A 1042 5.75 -18.67 -15.92
N MET A 1043 6.84 -19.17 -16.49
CA MET A 1043 8.19 -18.88 -15.98
C MET A 1043 8.57 -17.41 -16.14
N PHE A 1044 8.14 -16.76 -17.23
CA PHE A 1044 8.31 -15.32 -17.44
C PHE A 1044 7.60 -14.48 -16.37
N HIS A 1045 6.35 -14.81 -16.03
CA HIS A 1045 5.64 -14.08 -14.97
C HIS A 1045 6.15 -14.45 -13.57
N LEU A 1046 6.50 -15.73 -13.32
CA LEU A 1046 7.05 -16.18 -12.04
C LEU A 1046 8.35 -15.44 -11.69
N ARG A 1047 9.31 -15.33 -12.63
CA ARG A 1047 10.62 -14.70 -12.37
C ARG A 1047 10.55 -13.20 -12.09
N ARG A 1048 9.43 -12.54 -12.41
CA ARG A 1048 9.17 -11.11 -12.12
C ARG A 1048 8.09 -10.90 -11.06
N SER A 1049 7.54 -11.98 -10.53
CA SER A 1049 6.55 -11.93 -9.45
C SER A 1049 7.20 -11.54 -8.12
N GLN A 1050 6.38 -11.06 -7.18
CA GLN A 1050 6.80 -10.71 -5.82
C GLN A 1050 7.30 -11.92 -5.00
N PHE A 1051 7.07 -13.16 -5.49
CA PHE A 1051 7.65 -14.36 -4.88
C PHE A 1051 9.16 -14.46 -5.08
N VAL A 1052 9.66 -13.96 -6.21
CA VAL A 1052 11.06 -14.06 -6.66
C VAL A 1052 11.77 -12.71 -6.58
N GLN A 1053 11.16 -11.65 -7.12
CA GLN A 1053 11.71 -10.29 -7.05
C GLN A 1053 11.15 -9.59 -5.81
N VAL A 1054 11.96 -9.56 -4.75
CA VAL A 1054 11.58 -8.98 -3.46
C VAL A 1054 11.87 -7.48 -3.35
N PHE A 1055 12.37 -6.86 -4.42
CA PHE A 1055 12.51 -5.40 -4.51
C PHE A 1055 11.13 -4.74 -4.39
N ASN A 1056 11.04 -3.59 -3.72
CA ASN A 1056 9.78 -2.91 -3.35
C ASN A 1056 8.80 -3.73 -2.50
N ASN A 1057 9.26 -4.80 -1.84
CA ASN A 1057 8.47 -5.51 -0.85
C ASN A 1057 9.25 -5.58 0.47
N SER A 1058 8.53 -5.51 1.58
CA SER A 1058 9.10 -5.77 2.90
C SER A 1058 9.31 -7.28 3.13
N PRO A 1059 10.20 -7.67 4.07
CA PRO A 1059 10.29 -9.05 4.54
C PRO A 1059 8.95 -9.65 4.99
N ASP A 1060 8.08 -8.86 5.62
CA ASP A 1060 6.77 -9.31 6.11
C ASP A 1060 5.79 -9.61 4.96
N GLU A 1061 5.69 -8.73 3.97
CA GLU A 1061 4.86 -8.96 2.77
C GLU A 1061 5.33 -10.18 1.99
N THR A 1062 6.65 -10.32 1.82
CA THR A 1062 7.23 -11.47 1.12
C THR A 1062 6.90 -12.78 1.85
N ALA A 1063 7.01 -12.79 3.18
CA ALA A 1063 6.62 -13.93 4.00
C ALA A 1063 5.13 -14.26 3.87
N TYR A 1064 4.27 -13.23 3.90
CA TYR A 1064 2.83 -13.36 3.71
C TYR A 1064 2.48 -13.99 2.35
N PHE A 1065 2.97 -13.41 1.24
CA PHE A 1065 2.70 -13.93 -0.11
C PHE A 1065 3.12 -15.40 -0.26
N ARG A 1066 4.32 -15.75 0.23
CA ARG A 1066 4.84 -17.12 0.14
C ARG A 1066 4.06 -18.12 0.99
N MET A 1067 3.60 -17.72 2.17
CA MET A 1067 2.73 -18.58 3.00
C MET A 1067 1.41 -18.89 2.29
N ILE A 1068 0.80 -17.90 1.64
CA ILE A 1068 -0.43 -18.09 0.87
C ILE A 1068 -0.18 -18.99 -0.36
N LEU A 1069 0.88 -18.75 -1.13
CA LEU A 1069 1.30 -19.61 -2.24
C LEU A 1069 1.49 -21.08 -1.81
N ASN A 1070 2.05 -21.30 -0.62
CA ASN A 1070 2.29 -22.63 -0.06
C ASN A 1070 1.02 -23.33 0.44
N ARG A 1071 -0.09 -22.59 0.64
CA ARG A 1071 -1.37 -23.12 1.12
C ARG A 1071 -2.38 -23.34 0.00
N GLU A 1072 -2.32 -22.58 -1.09
CA GLU A 1072 -3.39 -22.54 -2.10
C GLU A 1072 -3.38 -23.66 -3.15
N ASN A 1073 -4.51 -23.86 -3.83
CA ASN A 1073 -4.63 -24.86 -4.90
C ASN A 1073 -3.94 -24.43 -6.20
N VAL A 1074 -3.94 -25.28 -7.24
CA VAL A 1074 -3.29 -24.96 -8.53
C VAL A 1074 -3.92 -23.73 -9.20
N ALA A 1075 -5.26 -23.66 -9.26
CA ALA A 1075 -5.96 -22.56 -9.92
C ALA A 1075 -5.60 -21.20 -9.30
N ASN A 1076 -5.72 -21.09 -7.98
CA ASN A 1076 -5.38 -19.87 -7.24
C ASN A 1076 -3.89 -19.54 -7.31
N SER A 1077 -3.02 -20.55 -7.24
CA SER A 1077 -1.56 -20.33 -7.36
C SER A 1077 -1.17 -19.85 -8.76
N ILE A 1078 -1.86 -20.29 -9.82
CA ILE A 1078 -1.62 -19.79 -11.18
C ILE A 1078 -2.03 -18.32 -11.29
N VAL A 1079 -3.18 -17.92 -10.73
CA VAL A 1079 -3.61 -16.52 -10.70
C VAL A 1079 -2.60 -15.64 -9.97
N MET A 1080 -1.96 -16.15 -8.91
CA MET A 1080 -0.87 -15.43 -8.24
C MET A 1080 0.39 -15.27 -9.12
N ILE A 1081 0.74 -16.30 -9.90
CA ILE A 1081 1.94 -16.30 -10.75
C ILE A 1081 1.71 -15.43 -11.99
N GLN A 1082 0.59 -15.66 -12.68
CA GLN A 1082 0.16 -14.95 -13.87
C GLN A 1082 -1.29 -14.48 -13.63
N PRO A 1083 -1.48 -13.21 -13.23
CA PRO A 1083 -2.79 -12.62 -13.03
C PRO A 1083 -3.73 -12.82 -14.23
N SER A 1084 -5.00 -13.04 -13.93
CA SER A 1084 -6.06 -13.15 -14.95
C SER A 1084 -6.55 -11.76 -15.32
N LEU A 1085 -6.80 -11.52 -16.61
CA LEU A 1085 -7.35 -10.26 -17.11
C LEU A 1085 -8.57 -10.57 -17.96
N ILE A 1086 -9.74 -10.03 -17.59
CA ILE A 1086 -10.99 -10.18 -18.34
C ILE A 1086 -11.37 -8.81 -18.91
N SER A 1087 -11.75 -8.77 -20.18
CA SER A 1087 -12.18 -7.56 -20.87
C SER A 1087 -13.69 -7.55 -21.07
N TYR A 1088 -14.31 -6.43 -20.76
CA TYR A 1088 -15.73 -6.15 -20.93
C TYR A 1088 -15.89 -5.03 -21.96
N SER A 1089 -16.77 -5.24 -22.93
CA SER A 1089 -17.07 -4.26 -23.97
C SER A 1089 -18.55 -4.32 -24.35
N PHE A 1090 -19.03 -3.33 -25.10
CA PHE A 1090 -20.40 -3.37 -25.66
C PHE A 1090 -20.58 -4.40 -26.78
N HIS A 1091 -19.50 -4.86 -27.41
CA HIS A 1091 -19.54 -5.63 -28.65
C HIS A 1091 -19.34 -7.12 -28.43
N SER A 1092 -18.80 -7.51 -27.28
CA SER A 1092 -18.51 -8.90 -26.91
C SER A 1092 -18.95 -9.18 -25.48
N ALA A 1093 -19.31 -10.44 -25.20
CA ALA A 1093 -19.43 -10.92 -23.84
C ALA A 1093 -18.05 -10.88 -23.14
N PRO A 1094 -17.99 -10.92 -21.80
CA PRO A 1094 -16.72 -10.92 -21.08
C PRO A 1094 -15.76 -11.99 -21.60
N GLU A 1095 -14.57 -11.57 -22.02
CA GLU A 1095 -13.59 -12.45 -22.66
C GLU A 1095 -12.20 -12.30 -22.03
N PRO A 1096 -11.42 -13.38 -21.89
CA PRO A 1096 -10.04 -13.29 -21.41
C PRO A 1096 -9.18 -12.42 -22.34
N ALA A 1097 -8.45 -11.48 -21.77
CA ALA A 1097 -7.47 -10.64 -22.45
C ALA A 1097 -6.04 -11.09 -22.12
N LEU A 1098 -5.10 -10.79 -23.02
CA LEU A 1098 -3.68 -10.98 -22.73
C LEU A 1098 -3.27 -10.02 -21.60
N LEU A 1099 -2.45 -10.51 -20.67
CA LEU A 1099 -1.87 -9.69 -19.59
C LEU A 1099 -0.76 -8.79 -20.15
N ASP A 1100 -1.15 -7.85 -20.98
CA ASP A 1100 -0.29 -7.03 -21.82
C ASP A 1100 -0.84 -5.60 -21.90
N VAL A 1101 0.05 -4.60 -22.05
CA VAL A 1101 -0.36 -3.20 -22.21
C VAL A 1101 -1.28 -3.00 -23.43
N ALA A 1102 -1.16 -3.85 -24.46
CA ALA A 1102 -2.05 -3.84 -25.63
C ALA A 1102 -3.52 -4.17 -25.30
N ALA A 1103 -3.83 -4.72 -24.13
CA ALA A 1103 -5.21 -4.97 -23.70
C ALA A 1103 -5.94 -3.70 -23.24
N ILE A 1104 -5.20 -2.64 -22.89
CA ILE A 1104 -5.77 -1.36 -22.46
C ILE A 1104 -6.39 -0.65 -23.68
N SER A 1105 -7.65 -0.24 -23.53
CA SER A 1105 -8.41 0.50 -24.53
C SER A 1105 -9.39 1.43 -23.85
N ALA A 1106 -9.61 2.62 -24.42
CA ALA A 1106 -10.50 3.64 -23.86
C ALA A 1106 -11.97 3.17 -23.72
N ASP A 1107 -12.42 2.27 -24.59
CA ASP A 1107 -13.82 1.80 -24.67
C ASP A 1107 -14.08 0.48 -23.92
N ARG A 1108 -13.14 0.02 -23.09
CA ARG A 1108 -13.23 -1.28 -22.41
C ARG A 1108 -13.10 -1.12 -20.90
N ILE A 1109 -13.73 -2.02 -20.17
CA ILE A 1109 -13.46 -2.23 -18.74
C ILE A 1109 -12.60 -3.49 -18.63
N LEU A 1110 -11.60 -3.47 -17.76
CA LEU A 1110 -10.75 -4.61 -17.47
C LEU A 1110 -10.94 -5.02 -16.01
N LEU A 1111 -11.12 -6.32 -15.78
CA LEU A 1111 -11.07 -6.92 -14.45
C LEU A 1111 -9.77 -7.70 -14.34
N LEU A 1112 -8.83 -7.18 -13.55
CA LEU A 1112 -7.60 -7.89 -13.20
C LEU A 1112 -7.80 -8.63 -11.88
N ASP A 1113 -7.54 -9.93 -11.90
CA ASP A 1113 -7.43 -10.74 -10.70
C ASP A 1113 -5.98 -11.18 -10.49
N SER A 1114 -5.34 -10.65 -9.46
CA SER A 1114 -3.95 -10.98 -9.07
C SER A 1114 -3.86 -11.80 -7.79
N TYR A 1115 -4.96 -12.48 -7.42
CA TYR A 1115 -5.17 -13.15 -6.14
C TYR A 1115 -5.29 -12.20 -4.94
N PHE A 1116 -4.25 -11.41 -4.65
CA PHE A 1116 -4.19 -10.52 -3.48
C PHE A 1116 -4.96 -9.21 -3.70
N THR A 1117 -5.01 -8.75 -4.96
CA THR A 1117 -5.71 -7.54 -5.37
C THR A 1117 -6.59 -7.85 -6.57
N VAL A 1118 -7.84 -7.39 -6.52
CA VAL A 1118 -8.79 -7.39 -7.64
C VAL A 1118 -8.95 -5.95 -8.11
N VAL A 1119 -8.68 -5.67 -9.39
CA VAL A 1119 -8.74 -4.31 -9.96
C VAL A 1119 -9.84 -4.24 -11.02
N VAL A 1120 -10.82 -3.35 -10.83
CA VAL A 1120 -11.79 -2.96 -11.85
C VAL A 1120 -11.29 -1.66 -12.48
N PHE A 1121 -10.78 -1.75 -13.70
CA PHE A 1121 -10.17 -0.65 -14.44
C PHE A 1121 -11.09 -0.17 -15.56
N HIS A 1122 -11.46 1.11 -15.55
CA HIS A 1122 -12.31 1.71 -16.57
C HIS A 1122 -11.46 2.47 -17.60
N GLY A 1123 -11.59 2.11 -18.88
CA GLY A 1123 -10.99 2.87 -19.97
C GLY A 1123 -11.49 4.32 -20.01
N ALA A 1124 -10.70 5.22 -20.60
CA ALA A 1124 -10.96 6.66 -20.56
C ALA A 1124 -12.38 7.07 -21.03
N ASN A 1125 -12.90 6.47 -22.10
CA ASN A 1125 -14.24 6.80 -22.61
C ASN A 1125 -15.33 6.24 -21.68
N ILE A 1126 -15.14 5.04 -21.13
CA ILE A 1126 -16.06 4.47 -20.14
C ILE A 1126 -16.11 5.33 -18.87
N ALA A 1127 -14.96 5.77 -18.37
CA ALA A 1127 -14.86 6.65 -17.21
C ALA A 1127 -15.58 7.99 -17.47
N GLN A 1128 -15.39 8.60 -18.64
CA GLN A 1128 -16.11 9.80 -19.05
C GLN A 1128 -17.64 9.59 -19.06
N TRP A 1129 -18.13 8.50 -19.67
CA TRP A 1129 -19.57 8.20 -19.68
C TRP A 1129 -20.13 7.90 -18.29
N ARG A 1130 -19.33 7.30 -17.40
CA ARG A 1130 -19.71 7.06 -16.00
C ARG A 1130 -19.86 8.38 -15.26
N LYS A 1131 -18.86 9.28 -15.35
CA LYS A 1131 -18.85 10.62 -14.73
C LYS A 1131 -19.98 11.52 -15.27
N ALA A 1132 -20.31 11.42 -16.56
CA ALA A 1132 -21.45 12.10 -17.17
C ALA A 1132 -22.84 11.57 -16.75
N GLY A 1133 -22.90 10.54 -15.90
CA GLY A 1133 -24.16 10.03 -15.34
C GLY A 1133 -25.03 9.22 -16.31
N TYR A 1134 -24.50 8.80 -17.48
CA TYR A 1134 -25.30 8.08 -18.48
C TYR A 1134 -25.92 6.78 -17.96
N HIS A 1135 -25.22 6.08 -17.06
CA HIS A 1135 -25.72 4.86 -16.44
C HIS A 1135 -27.01 5.05 -15.61
N SER A 1136 -27.31 6.26 -15.17
CA SER A 1136 -28.54 6.59 -14.43
C SER A 1136 -29.73 6.91 -15.36
N GLN A 1137 -29.49 7.09 -16.66
CA GLN A 1137 -30.53 7.42 -17.63
C GLN A 1137 -31.19 6.16 -18.18
N GLN A 1138 -32.52 6.19 -18.28
CA GLN A 1138 -33.32 5.02 -18.70
C GLN A 1138 -33.01 4.57 -20.15
N GLU A 1139 -32.52 5.48 -20.99
CA GLU A 1139 -32.14 5.24 -22.39
C GLU A 1139 -30.80 4.49 -22.53
N HIS A 1140 -29.96 4.50 -21.48
CA HIS A 1140 -28.61 3.93 -21.48
C HIS A 1140 -28.48 2.73 -20.52
N GLN A 1141 -29.54 1.95 -20.37
CA GLN A 1141 -29.56 0.74 -19.52
C GLN A 1141 -28.44 -0.27 -19.87
N ALA A 1142 -28.05 -0.37 -21.14
CA ALA A 1142 -26.95 -1.24 -21.57
C ALA A 1142 -25.60 -0.82 -20.98
N PHE A 1143 -25.37 0.48 -20.77
CA PHE A 1143 -24.16 0.99 -20.13
C PHE A 1143 -24.15 0.72 -18.62
N ALA A 1144 -25.31 0.84 -17.95
CA ALA A 1144 -25.45 0.43 -16.56
C ALA A 1144 -25.14 -1.07 -16.37
N GLN A 1145 -25.61 -1.93 -17.29
CA GLN A 1145 -25.27 -3.35 -17.29
C GLN A 1145 -23.78 -3.61 -17.52
N LEU A 1146 -23.13 -2.84 -18.41
CA LEU A 1146 -21.69 -2.96 -18.66
C LEU A 1146 -20.85 -2.60 -17.43
N LEU A 1147 -21.24 -1.57 -16.66
CA LEU A 1147 -20.57 -1.21 -15.40
C LEU A 1147 -20.81 -2.23 -14.29
N GLN A 1148 -22.01 -2.82 -14.23
CA GLN A 1148 -22.37 -3.76 -13.18
C GLN A 1148 -21.67 -5.12 -13.32
N ALA A 1149 -21.54 -5.65 -14.55
CA ALA A 1149 -20.97 -6.96 -14.81
C ALA A 1149 -19.57 -7.20 -14.17
N PRO A 1150 -18.55 -6.34 -14.36
CA PRO A 1150 -17.25 -6.53 -13.72
C PRO A 1150 -17.30 -6.36 -12.20
N SER A 1151 -18.25 -5.58 -11.66
CA SER A 1151 -18.46 -5.46 -10.22
C SER A 1151 -19.04 -6.74 -9.63
N ASP A 1152 -20.01 -7.37 -10.30
CA ASP A 1152 -20.60 -8.64 -9.87
C ASP A 1152 -19.57 -9.78 -9.88
N ASP A 1153 -18.73 -9.83 -10.93
CA ASP A 1153 -17.64 -10.80 -11.03
C ASP A 1153 -16.57 -10.55 -9.96
N ALA A 1154 -16.18 -9.29 -9.73
CA ALA A 1154 -15.26 -8.91 -8.66
C ALA A 1154 -15.81 -9.31 -7.28
N ASP A 1155 -17.08 -9.05 -7.00
CA ASP A 1155 -17.74 -9.44 -5.75
C ASP A 1155 -17.78 -10.95 -5.55
N SER A 1156 -17.97 -11.72 -6.62
CA SER A 1156 -17.92 -13.20 -6.56
C SER A 1156 -16.53 -13.69 -6.18
N ILE A 1157 -15.48 -13.15 -6.81
CA ILE A 1157 -14.08 -13.47 -6.48
C ILE A 1157 -13.78 -13.09 -5.03
N VAL A 1158 -14.18 -11.88 -4.64
CA VAL A 1158 -13.99 -11.37 -3.29
C VAL A 1158 -14.66 -12.30 -2.29
N LYS A 1159 -15.87 -12.82 -2.53
CA LYS A 1159 -16.63 -13.73 -1.64
C LYS A 1159 -16.02 -15.12 -1.47
N GLU A 1160 -15.45 -15.68 -2.54
CA GLU A 1160 -14.93 -17.05 -2.52
C GLU A 1160 -13.53 -17.18 -1.91
N ARG A 1161 -12.72 -16.11 -1.96
CA ARG A 1161 -11.29 -16.18 -1.62
C ARG A 1161 -10.98 -15.98 -0.13
N PHE A 1162 -9.95 -16.64 0.36
CA PHE A 1162 -9.40 -16.38 1.70
C PHE A 1162 -7.87 -16.28 1.65
N PRO A 1163 -7.23 -15.25 2.25
CA PRO A 1163 -7.83 -14.03 2.77
C PRO A 1163 -8.58 -13.23 1.71
N VAL A 1164 -9.42 -12.31 2.16
CA VAL A 1164 -10.18 -11.43 1.28
C VAL A 1164 -9.21 -10.52 0.51
N PRO A 1165 -9.30 -10.44 -0.83
CA PRO A 1165 -8.42 -9.57 -1.60
C PRO A 1165 -8.77 -8.09 -1.43
N ARG A 1166 -7.80 -7.22 -1.68
CA ARG A 1166 -8.04 -5.77 -1.80
C ARG A 1166 -8.79 -5.51 -3.11
N LEU A 1167 -9.96 -4.90 -3.04
CA LEU A 1167 -10.70 -4.43 -4.21
C LEU A 1167 -10.26 -3.00 -4.54
N VAL A 1168 -9.79 -2.77 -5.76
CA VAL A 1168 -9.39 -1.47 -6.28
C VAL A 1168 -10.26 -1.14 -7.48
N VAL A 1169 -10.93 0.01 -7.45
CA VAL A 1169 -11.70 0.51 -8.58
C VAL A 1169 -11.01 1.77 -9.06
N CYS A 1170 -10.62 1.82 -10.33
CA CYS A 1170 -9.86 2.92 -10.88
C CYS A 1170 -10.20 3.21 -12.34
N ASP A 1171 -9.81 4.40 -12.78
CA ASP A 1171 -9.98 4.86 -14.15
C ASP A 1171 -8.61 4.95 -14.83
N GLN A 1172 -8.61 4.90 -16.17
CA GLN A 1172 -7.41 5.12 -16.96
C GLN A 1172 -6.79 6.49 -16.64
N HIS A 1173 -5.50 6.50 -16.32
CA HIS A 1173 -4.71 7.64 -15.82
C HIS A 1173 -4.92 8.05 -14.35
N GLY A 1174 -5.78 7.35 -13.59
CA GLY A 1174 -5.85 7.53 -12.14
C GLY A 1174 -4.64 6.92 -11.41
N SER A 1175 -4.30 7.43 -10.22
CA SER A 1175 -3.15 6.95 -9.42
C SER A 1175 -3.21 5.44 -9.14
N GLN A 1176 -4.41 4.93 -8.83
CA GLN A 1176 -4.67 3.52 -8.54
C GLN A 1176 -4.57 2.60 -9.77
N ALA A 1177 -4.51 3.13 -11.00
CA ALA A 1177 -4.29 2.34 -12.22
C ALA A 1177 -2.93 1.63 -12.22
N ARG A 1178 -1.96 2.10 -11.43
CA ARG A 1178 -0.64 1.47 -11.29
C ARG A 1178 -0.70 0.01 -10.83
N PHE A 1179 -1.73 -0.38 -10.06
CA PHE A 1179 -1.95 -1.77 -9.66
C PHE A 1179 -2.20 -2.70 -10.85
N LEU A 1180 -2.80 -2.19 -11.92
CA LEU A 1180 -2.91 -2.89 -13.20
C LEU A 1180 -1.58 -2.83 -13.96
N LEU A 1181 -1.05 -1.62 -14.18
CA LEU A 1181 0.13 -1.40 -15.04
C LEU A 1181 1.36 -2.18 -14.59
N ALA A 1182 1.59 -2.30 -13.27
CA ALA A 1182 2.72 -3.05 -12.72
C ALA A 1182 2.66 -4.57 -13.00
N LYS A 1183 1.51 -5.11 -13.40
CA LYS A 1183 1.32 -6.54 -13.70
C LYS A 1183 1.35 -6.86 -15.20
N LEU A 1184 1.24 -5.85 -16.07
CA LEU A 1184 1.17 -6.04 -17.51
C LEU A 1184 2.55 -6.31 -18.14
N ASN A 1185 2.55 -7.09 -19.23
CA ASN A 1185 3.72 -7.24 -20.08
C ASN A 1185 4.05 -5.93 -20.83
N PRO A 1186 5.30 -5.43 -20.78
CA PRO A 1186 5.72 -4.22 -21.48
C PRO A 1186 6.01 -4.47 -22.97
N SER A 1187 5.00 -4.82 -23.75
CA SER A 1187 5.12 -4.94 -25.22
C SER A 1187 5.31 -3.56 -25.89
N ALA A 1188 4.77 -2.50 -25.28
CA ALA A 1188 5.01 -1.11 -25.65
C ALA A 1188 5.62 -0.35 -24.47
N THR A 1189 6.83 0.18 -24.67
CA THR A 1189 7.56 1.00 -23.70
C THR A 1189 7.89 2.37 -24.29
N TYR A 1190 8.46 3.26 -23.49
CA TYR A 1190 8.93 4.58 -23.95
C TYR A 1190 10.03 4.49 -25.03
N ASN A 1191 10.68 3.32 -25.19
CA ASN A 1191 11.66 3.03 -26.23
C ASN A 1191 11.01 2.51 -27.53
N THR A 1192 9.71 2.24 -27.56
CA THR A 1192 9.02 1.72 -28.74
C THR A 1192 8.75 2.85 -29.74
N ASP A 1193 9.29 2.74 -30.96
CA ASP A 1193 9.29 3.83 -31.97
C ASP A 1193 7.89 4.24 -32.50
N ALA A 1194 6.81 3.51 -32.18
CA ALA A 1194 5.43 3.90 -32.50
C ALA A 1194 4.39 3.13 -31.63
N PRO A 1195 3.70 3.77 -30.68
CA PRO A 1195 2.58 3.15 -29.96
C PRO A 1195 1.38 2.91 -30.88
N LEU A 1196 0.59 1.87 -30.59
CA LEU A 1196 -0.71 1.65 -31.24
C LEU A 1196 -1.65 2.84 -30.94
N PRO A 1197 -2.46 3.33 -31.90
CA PRO A 1197 -3.39 4.43 -31.66
C PRO A 1197 -4.41 4.07 -30.56
N GLY A 1198 -4.42 4.81 -29.45
CA GLY A 1198 -5.30 4.56 -28.30
C GLY A 1198 -4.80 3.50 -27.31
N GLY A 1199 -3.59 2.96 -27.51
CA GLY A 1199 -2.92 2.07 -26.55
C GLY A 1199 -2.07 2.83 -25.54
N ASP A 1200 -1.92 2.25 -24.35
CA ASP A 1200 -1.08 2.80 -23.28
C ASP A 1200 0.40 2.40 -23.45
N ILE A 1201 1.31 3.04 -22.71
CA ILE A 1201 2.75 2.74 -22.72
C ILE A 1201 3.23 2.51 -21.29
N LEU A 1202 4.00 1.45 -21.06
CA LEU A 1202 4.62 1.21 -19.76
C LEU A 1202 6.00 1.89 -19.67
N PHE A 1203 6.22 2.65 -18.60
CA PHE A 1203 7.51 3.26 -18.28
C PHE A 1203 8.38 2.30 -17.48
N THR A 1204 9.00 1.33 -18.16
CA THR A 1204 9.88 0.33 -17.53
C THR A 1204 10.99 -0.11 -18.47
N ASP A 1205 12.13 -0.50 -17.89
CA ASP A 1205 13.25 -1.17 -18.57
C ASP A 1205 13.09 -2.70 -18.59
N ASP A 1206 12.00 -3.23 -18.03
CA ASP A 1206 11.74 -4.66 -18.01
C ASP A 1206 11.61 -5.25 -19.42
N VAL A 1207 12.20 -6.44 -19.58
CA VAL A 1207 12.18 -7.17 -20.84
C VAL A 1207 10.77 -7.67 -21.16
N SER A 1208 10.30 -7.42 -22.39
CA SER A 1208 9.01 -7.95 -22.86
C SER A 1208 9.04 -9.47 -23.02
N PHE A 1209 7.86 -10.10 -22.96
CA PHE A 1209 7.73 -11.54 -23.15
C PHE A 1209 8.30 -12.02 -24.51
N GLU A 1210 8.14 -11.22 -25.57
CA GLU A 1210 8.68 -11.54 -26.90
C GLU A 1210 10.21 -11.61 -26.89
N VAL A 1211 10.87 -10.61 -26.30
CA VAL A 1211 12.34 -10.59 -26.20
C VAL A 1211 12.85 -11.73 -25.31
N PHE A 1212 12.13 -12.03 -24.23
CA PHE A 1212 12.43 -13.20 -23.39
C PHE A 1212 12.34 -14.51 -24.18
N LEU A 1213 11.29 -14.69 -24.98
CA LEU A 1213 11.09 -15.88 -25.80
C LEU A 1213 12.16 -16.03 -26.88
N ASP A 1214 12.53 -14.94 -27.55
CA ASP A 1214 13.62 -14.90 -28.53
C ASP A 1214 14.96 -15.36 -27.93
N HIS A 1215 15.27 -14.89 -26.73
CA HIS A 1215 16.48 -15.29 -26.00
C HIS A 1215 16.42 -16.76 -25.59
N LEU A 1216 15.27 -17.23 -25.09
CA LEU A 1216 15.06 -18.63 -24.74
C LEU A 1216 15.26 -19.54 -25.97
N GLN A 1217 14.69 -19.18 -27.12
CA GLN A 1217 14.85 -19.93 -28.37
C GLN A 1217 16.33 -20.02 -28.78
N ARG A 1218 17.04 -18.89 -28.78
CA ARG A 1218 18.47 -18.85 -29.16
C ARG A 1218 19.33 -19.73 -28.25
N LEU A 1219 19.10 -19.69 -26.94
CA LEU A 1219 19.87 -20.49 -25.98
C LEU A 1219 19.51 -21.97 -26.00
N THR A 1220 18.27 -22.30 -26.34
CA THR A 1220 17.79 -23.70 -26.38
C THR A 1220 18.38 -24.48 -27.56
N VAL A 1221 18.57 -23.82 -28.71
CA VAL A 1221 19.07 -24.46 -29.95
C VAL A 1221 20.59 -24.55 -30.06
N GLN A 1222 21.33 -23.92 -29.14
CA GLN A 1222 22.80 -23.97 -29.03
C GLN A 1222 23.24 -25.29 -28.37
#